data_AF-A0A933JX06-F1
#
_entry.id   AF-A0A933JX06-F1
#
_cell.length_a   1.000
_cell.length_b   1.000
_cell.length_c   1.000
_cell.angle_alpha   90.00
_cell.angle_beta   90.00
_cell.angle_gamma   90.00
#
_symmetry.space_group_name_H-M   'P 1'
#
loop_
_entity.id
_entity.type
_entity.pdbx_description
1 polymer ?
#
loop_
_entity_poly.entity_id
_entity_poly.type
_entity_poly.pdbx_seq_one_letter_code
_entity_poly.pdbx_strand_id
1 'polypeptide(L)'
;MPLLGLLAACHQDRVTLEWSDPSESVVVAVLSDPLLVYGFASTPMTFEAPEGVAEVFVLTYGAPLQALELREGQIHGTSDPLGLTLPPAERVLRAELSGDSWVESALPGAIASFRYPRISAYDCAEGGGCYTGDVDRRCVTPCSAPEPPEPPEPPTSPSPPEPPRQLPCPIGYEALTASDGPPYCAPAEAECDFPSVWVPGEVGCLRLGTECPAGLFAESVPPGPVIYVASGATAGDGSIERPFSRVAEATAVARSGDSIALSRGEFGEPVDLPEGVHLIGACPSGTVLSTPVDVEFTIRSGSPGVRISNLTVRGAGRGILVQGAGSEAELDGVVIEGPGDEGLFVLDGASVTMRRSLIWHRRRAGVAVIRARAELDRTRLSDLEGMGLYVDSSTLSMAHSVVTRLRDGDTNAGNGLLAGASIVTIEESLFEGSSAPTIFADQGADVTISRSLLRADPERRVELVDALGGARVELGRVTAMGAKLLYAHGEAEIRATDFVSFGAPVAVGDAGSGLGLSGGTIVLERAWISNLELSVRVLAGSLLAGTDVELRGSGAAHDMLSVASGSRAVLSRVRITNAGGGITYADSALALTDAAIQIQGGPWSGIAPSGVEAAGALELRRVRLESEGFGIFIAKGVSSATIADALLVSHAADDGDPSNAAGLVTMGGSKRLRLERVTLQWPFDVPFSLNSDDVIVTDLNVDGSHVRGGDLGAGVIELSRVSVHDVLGCGLIVRPNVSAAFSDLSISNVRAVGCRPDGSLILSKASTVDVSEFEIVGGGGPAVRIGATSIDLQEAPVAHLSDGSIRDNAIGIAVASPGFELEPLLLRVKLADNDKAVDRPTESE
;
A
#
# COMPACT_ATOMS: atom_id res chain seq x y z
N MET A 1 18.38 86.08 -12.72
CA MET A 1 17.80 85.07 -11.81
C MET A 1 18.94 84.19 -11.35
N PRO A 2 19.08 83.94 -10.04
CA PRO A 2 20.12 83.05 -9.54
C PRO A 2 19.71 81.64 -9.99
N LEU A 3 20.33 81.16 -11.08
CA LEU A 3 20.25 79.75 -11.44
C LEU A 3 20.98 79.01 -10.33
N LEU A 4 20.19 78.34 -9.50
CA LEU A 4 20.63 77.52 -8.38
C LEU A 4 21.78 76.59 -8.81
N GLY A 5 22.89 76.74 -8.11
CA GLY A 5 23.72 75.62 -7.67
C GLY A 5 24.56 74.89 -8.70
N LEU A 6 25.36 75.57 -9.51
CA LEU A 6 26.63 74.97 -9.96
C LEU A 6 27.76 75.99 -9.71
N LEU A 7 28.39 75.96 -8.53
CA LEU A 7 29.61 76.74 -8.28
C LEU A 7 30.77 75.89 -8.77
N ALA A 8 31.31 76.31 -9.91
CA ALA A 8 32.39 75.59 -10.57
C ALA A 8 33.57 76.51 -10.80
N ALA A 9 34.68 76.21 -10.12
CA ALA A 9 35.93 76.95 -10.21
C ALA A 9 37.00 76.08 -10.89
N CYS A 10 37.53 76.57 -12.01
CA CYS A 10 38.70 75.99 -12.68
C CYS A 10 39.95 76.74 -12.23
N HIS A 11 40.80 76.11 -11.44
CA HIS A 11 42.08 76.72 -11.03
C HIS A 11 43.23 75.79 -11.39
N GLN A 12 43.97 76.15 -12.46
CA GLN A 12 45.24 75.53 -12.88
C GLN A 12 45.25 74.00 -12.78
N ASP A 13 44.33 73.35 -13.49
CA ASP A 13 44.18 71.88 -13.62
C ASP A 13 43.23 71.22 -12.60
N ARG A 14 42.67 71.95 -11.63
CA ARG A 14 41.59 71.44 -10.76
C ARG A 14 40.23 72.05 -11.10
N VAL A 15 39.25 71.18 -11.31
CA VAL A 15 37.84 71.54 -11.50
C VAL A 15 37.08 71.11 -10.27
N THR A 16 36.52 72.07 -9.54
CA THR A 16 35.57 71.78 -8.45
C THR A 16 34.17 72.02 -8.95
N LEU A 17 33.23 71.10 -8.70
CA LEU A 17 31.82 71.24 -9.02
C LEU A 17 31.02 71.13 -7.72
N GLU A 18 30.32 72.20 -7.36
CA GLU A 18 29.37 72.21 -6.23
C GLU A 18 27.96 72.38 -6.76
N TRP A 19 27.04 71.47 -6.41
CA TRP A 19 25.63 71.62 -6.73
C TRP A 19 24.74 71.50 -5.51
N SER A 20 23.62 72.21 -5.54
CA SER A 20 22.78 72.40 -4.36
C SER A 20 21.63 71.39 -4.23
N ASP A 21 21.29 70.67 -5.31
CA ASP A 21 20.21 69.70 -5.30
C ASP A 21 20.74 68.26 -5.25
N PRO A 22 20.66 67.58 -4.09
CA PRO A 22 21.13 66.20 -3.95
C PRO A 22 20.27 65.19 -4.71
N SER A 23 19.13 65.59 -5.30
CA SER A 23 18.28 64.71 -6.13
C SER A 23 18.69 64.68 -7.61
N GLU A 24 19.56 65.58 -8.06
CA GLU A 24 20.12 65.60 -9.41
C GLU A 24 21.42 64.79 -9.50
N SER A 25 21.60 64.04 -10.59
CA SER A 25 22.89 63.41 -10.91
C SER A 25 23.66 64.24 -11.93
N VAL A 26 24.97 64.33 -11.72
CA VAL A 26 25.87 65.09 -12.57
C VAL A 26 26.88 64.13 -13.16
N VAL A 27 26.90 64.00 -14.48
CA VAL A 27 27.92 63.24 -15.21
C VAL A 27 28.84 64.26 -15.86
N VAL A 28 30.13 64.17 -15.57
CA VAL A 28 31.14 65.06 -16.14
C VAL A 28 31.85 64.31 -17.25
N ALA A 29 31.75 64.81 -18.47
CA ALA A 29 32.49 64.31 -19.60
C ALA A 29 33.63 65.29 -19.94
N VAL A 30 34.85 64.78 -19.92
CA VAL A 30 36.06 65.55 -20.22
C VAL A 30 36.51 65.14 -21.61
N LEU A 31 36.43 66.04 -22.60
CA LEU A 31 36.90 65.76 -23.96
C LEU A 31 38.44 65.70 -23.98
N SER A 32 38.97 64.51 -23.69
CA SER A 32 40.37 64.12 -23.89
C SER A 32 40.47 63.02 -24.96
N ASP A 33 41.68 62.70 -25.41
CA ASP A 33 41.94 61.46 -26.17
C ASP A 33 42.82 60.53 -25.31
N PRO A 34 42.30 59.40 -24.80
CA PRO A 34 40.93 58.90 -24.95
C PRO A 34 39.90 59.73 -24.15
N LEU A 35 38.64 59.71 -24.57
CA LEU A 35 37.53 60.40 -23.91
C LEU A 35 37.34 59.86 -22.49
N LEU A 36 37.46 60.73 -21.49
CA LEU A 36 37.25 60.39 -20.09
C LEU A 36 35.88 60.89 -19.62
N VAL A 37 35.03 59.97 -19.21
CA VAL A 37 33.72 60.28 -18.61
C VAL A 37 33.78 59.87 -17.15
N TYR A 38 33.18 60.67 -16.28
CA TYR A 38 33.06 60.36 -14.87
C TYR A 38 31.60 60.56 -14.44
N GLY A 39 31.05 59.58 -13.72
CA GLY A 39 29.70 59.64 -13.15
C GLY A 39 29.77 60.06 -11.69
N PHE A 40 28.92 61.00 -11.26
CA PHE A 40 28.85 61.41 -9.85
C PHE A 40 27.42 61.54 -9.34
N ALA A 41 27.20 61.18 -8.08
CA ALA A 41 25.95 61.43 -7.39
C ALA A 41 26.16 62.23 -6.09
N SER A 42 25.25 63.18 -5.86
CA SER A 42 24.90 63.81 -4.57
C SER A 42 25.97 64.51 -3.70
N THR A 43 27.27 64.53 -4.05
CA THR A 43 28.32 65.20 -3.23
C THR A 43 29.24 66.12 -4.06
N PRO A 44 29.55 67.34 -3.57
CA PRO A 44 30.51 68.22 -4.23
C PRO A 44 31.83 67.50 -4.50
N MET A 45 32.39 67.71 -5.69
CA MET A 45 33.58 66.99 -6.11
C MET A 45 34.67 67.95 -6.60
N THR A 46 35.91 67.51 -6.45
CA THR A 46 37.06 68.13 -7.12
C THR A 46 37.81 67.04 -7.87
N PHE A 47 38.06 67.24 -9.15
CA PHE A 47 38.91 66.36 -9.94
C PHE A 47 40.03 67.15 -10.61
N GLU A 48 41.13 66.47 -10.90
CA GLU A 48 42.23 67.02 -11.71
C GLU A 48 41.95 66.70 -13.18
N ALA A 49 41.91 67.75 -14.01
CA ALA A 49 41.79 67.60 -15.45
C ALA A 49 43.12 67.07 -16.00
N PRO A 50 43.11 66.06 -16.89
CA PRO A 50 44.32 65.59 -17.54
C PRO A 50 45.05 66.73 -18.28
N GLU A 51 46.38 66.69 -18.32
CA GLU A 51 47.17 67.63 -19.12
C GLU A 51 46.71 67.61 -20.59
N GLY A 52 46.46 68.79 -21.17
CA GLY A 52 46.07 68.94 -22.58
C GLY A 52 44.56 68.98 -22.86
N VAL A 53 43.71 68.92 -21.83
CA VAL A 53 42.26 69.12 -21.98
C VAL A 53 41.94 70.60 -22.15
N ALA A 54 41.20 70.97 -23.20
CA ALA A 54 40.76 72.35 -23.43
C ALA A 54 39.34 72.63 -22.90
N GLU A 55 38.48 71.60 -22.85
CA GLU A 55 37.04 71.75 -22.60
C GLU A 55 36.49 70.68 -21.66
N VAL A 56 35.59 71.10 -20.77
CA VAL A 56 34.85 70.22 -19.85
C VAL A 56 33.36 70.34 -20.13
N PHE A 57 32.68 69.21 -20.19
CA PHE A 57 31.23 69.12 -20.34
C PHE A 57 30.61 68.55 -19.07
N VAL A 58 29.55 69.20 -18.61
CA VAL A 58 28.75 68.75 -17.48
C VAL A 58 27.36 68.42 -18.00
N LEU A 59 26.99 67.15 -17.90
CA LEU A 59 25.69 66.62 -18.23
C LEU A 59 24.89 66.49 -16.94
N THR A 60 23.70 67.09 -16.91
CA THR A 60 22.80 67.03 -15.75
C THR A 60 21.60 66.14 -16.07
N TYR A 61 21.18 65.36 -15.07
CA TYR A 61 20.08 64.41 -15.16
C TYR A 61 19.17 64.55 -13.94
N GLY A 62 17.85 64.60 -14.15
CA GLY A 62 16.85 64.58 -13.07
C GLY A 62 16.58 63.19 -12.49
N ALA A 63 17.49 62.23 -12.70
CA ALA A 63 17.42 60.88 -12.16
C ALA A 63 18.75 60.52 -11.47
N PRO A 64 18.74 59.67 -10.42
CA PRO A 64 19.96 59.18 -9.76
C PRO A 64 20.84 58.37 -10.73
N LEU A 65 22.16 58.35 -10.56
CA LEU A 65 23.09 57.61 -11.42
C LEU A 65 22.69 56.14 -11.61
N GLN A 66 22.17 55.50 -10.55
CA GLN A 66 21.71 54.12 -10.60
C GLN A 66 20.56 53.93 -11.61
N ALA A 67 19.63 54.88 -11.70
CA ALA A 67 18.54 54.85 -12.69
C ALA A 67 19.03 55.10 -14.12
N LEU A 68 20.23 55.66 -14.28
CA LEU A 68 20.91 55.87 -15.57
C LEU A 68 21.89 54.74 -15.90
N GLU A 69 21.99 53.70 -15.06
CA GLU A 69 22.97 52.61 -15.16
C GLU A 69 24.43 53.07 -15.14
N LEU A 70 24.69 54.19 -14.45
CA LEU A 70 26.02 54.75 -14.25
C LEU A 70 26.48 54.47 -12.81
N ARG A 71 27.78 54.25 -12.63
CA ARG A 71 28.43 54.13 -11.31
C ARG A 71 29.13 55.43 -10.96
N GLU A 72 29.26 55.70 -9.66
CA GLU A 72 30.13 56.78 -9.19
C GLU A 72 31.59 56.47 -9.54
N GLY A 73 32.32 57.48 -10.01
CA GLY A 73 33.73 57.38 -10.38
C GLY A 73 33.94 57.42 -11.90
N GLN A 74 35.13 56.98 -12.32
CA GLN A 74 35.54 57.03 -13.72
C GLN A 74 34.81 55.96 -14.54
N ILE A 75 34.13 56.39 -15.59
CA ILE A 75 33.43 55.55 -16.55
C ILE A 75 34.32 55.40 -17.77
N HIS A 76 34.85 54.20 -17.97
CA HIS A 76 35.62 53.88 -19.17
C HIS A 76 34.69 53.59 -20.34
N GLY A 77 34.97 54.20 -21.49
CA GLY A 77 34.25 53.89 -22.73
C GLY A 77 34.55 52.47 -23.21
N THR A 78 33.59 51.87 -23.91
CA THR A 78 33.76 50.58 -24.59
C THR A 78 33.64 50.76 -26.10
N SER A 79 34.40 49.97 -26.86
CA SER A 79 34.20 49.83 -28.31
C SER A 79 33.10 48.83 -28.67
N ASP A 80 32.50 48.17 -27.68
CA ASP A 80 31.40 47.23 -27.89
C ASP A 80 30.18 47.94 -28.49
N PRO A 81 29.71 47.57 -29.69
CA PRO A 81 28.51 48.16 -30.29
C PRO A 81 27.24 47.96 -29.45
N LEU A 82 27.23 47.00 -28.52
CA LEU A 82 26.14 46.76 -27.56
C LEU A 82 26.21 47.64 -26.30
N GLY A 83 27.30 48.40 -26.11
CA GLY A 83 27.42 49.37 -25.01
C GLY A 83 26.28 50.40 -25.00
N LEU A 84 26.02 50.98 -23.85
CA LEU A 84 24.94 51.96 -23.69
C LEU A 84 25.44 53.34 -24.09
N THR A 85 24.63 54.07 -24.86
CA THR A 85 24.81 55.52 -25.00
C THR A 85 24.49 56.20 -23.69
N LEU A 86 25.17 57.31 -23.40
CA LEU A 86 24.69 58.21 -22.37
C LEU A 86 23.23 58.60 -22.66
N PRO A 87 22.33 58.50 -21.67
CA PRO A 87 20.96 58.95 -21.85
C PRO A 87 20.95 60.44 -22.19
N PRO A 88 19.90 60.94 -22.86
CA PRO A 88 19.77 62.38 -23.15
C PRO A 88 19.84 63.18 -21.85
N ALA A 89 20.85 64.05 -21.74
CA ALA A 89 20.97 64.95 -20.60
C ALA A 89 19.89 66.02 -20.66
N GLU A 90 19.39 66.43 -19.50
CA GLU A 90 18.41 67.53 -19.41
C GLU A 90 19.06 68.86 -19.78
N ARG A 91 20.31 69.05 -19.34
CA ARG A 91 21.15 70.19 -19.73
C ARG A 91 22.59 69.72 -19.94
N VAL A 92 23.22 70.31 -20.95
CA VAL A 92 24.64 70.13 -21.25
C VAL A 92 25.32 71.48 -21.11
N LEU A 93 26.21 71.59 -20.13
CA LEU A 93 27.00 72.79 -19.87
C LEU A 93 28.44 72.56 -20.36
N ARG A 94 29.01 73.55 -21.03
CA ARG A 94 30.39 73.55 -21.52
C ARG A 94 31.16 74.68 -20.83
N ALA A 95 32.38 74.40 -20.39
CA ALA A 95 33.35 75.39 -19.97
C ALA A 95 34.71 75.12 -20.61
N GLU A 96 35.41 76.20 -20.95
CA GLU A 96 36.83 76.14 -21.29
C GLU A 96 37.62 76.14 -19.98
N LEU A 97 38.64 75.28 -19.85
CA LEU A 97 39.40 75.13 -18.60
C LEU A 97 40.11 76.41 -18.13
N SER A 98 40.29 77.38 -19.02
CA SER A 98 40.86 78.70 -18.76
C SER A 98 39.83 79.80 -18.45
N GLY A 99 38.53 79.49 -18.51
CA GLY A 99 37.43 80.45 -18.36
C GLY A 99 36.56 80.21 -17.14
N ASP A 100 36.10 81.29 -16.51
CA ASP A 100 35.23 81.25 -15.31
C ASP A 100 33.72 81.14 -15.64
N SER A 101 33.35 80.83 -16.89
CA SER A 101 31.96 80.86 -17.35
C SER A 101 31.51 79.56 -18.01
N TRP A 102 30.39 79.02 -17.54
CA TRP A 102 29.68 77.89 -18.15
C TRP A 102 28.65 78.40 -19.15
N VAL A 103 28.62 77.83 -20.34
CA VAL A 103 27.61 78.10 -21.36
C VAL A 103 26.83 76.84 -21.69
N GLU A 104 25.52 76.97 -21.88
CA GLU A 104 24.70 75.87 -22.37
C GLU A 104 25.11 75.53 -23.81
N SER A 105 25.27 74.25 -24.10
CA SER A 105 25.83 73.76 -25.37
C SER A 105 25.09 72.53 -25.87
N ALA A 106 25.26 72.20 -27.14
CA ALA A 106 24.82 70.91 -27.67
C ALA A 106 25.83 69.83 -27.27
N LEU A 107 25.37 68.57 -27.12
CA LEU A 107 26.25 67.46 -26.79
C LEU A 107 27.24 67.20 -27.95
N PRO A 108 28.56 67.24 -27.72
CA PRO A 108 29.54 66.95 -28.76
C PRO A 108 29.36 65.55 -29.33
N GLY A 109 29.58 65.40 -30.65
CA GLY A 109 29.42 64.13 -31.34
C GLY A 109 30.21 62.98 -30.69
N ALA A 110 31.42 63.26 -30.18
CA ALA A 110 32.25 62.29 -29.46
C ALA A 110 31.60 61.78 -28.17
N ILE A 111 30.94 62.65 -27.40
CA ILE A 111 30.22 62.28 -26.16
C ILE A 111 28.89 61.61 -26.52
N ALA A 112 28.19 62.08 -27.56
CA ALA A 112 26.97 61.44 -28.05
C ALA A 112 27.22 60.01 -28.59
N SER A 113 28.41 59.75 -29.15
CA SER A 113 28.85 58.43 -29.56
C SER A 113 29.48 57.61 -28.43
N PHE A 114 29.72 58.20 -27.26
CA PHE A 114 30.31 57.48 -26.12
C PHE A 114 29.39 56.33 -25.72
N ARG A 115 29.99 55.15 -25.69
CA ARG A 115 29.37 53.92 -25.24
C ARG A 115 30.05 53.54 -23.94
N TYR A 116 29.31 53.33 -22.87
CA TYR A 116 29.86 52.70 -21.66
C TYR A 116 29.44 51.23 -21.61
N PRO A 117 30.26 50.35 -21.00
CA PRO A 117 29.88 48.96 -20.86
C PRO A 117 28.57 48.87 -20.07
N ARG A 118 27.64 48.02 -20.54
CA ARG A 118 26.47 47.66 -19.74
C ARG A 118 26.94 47.15 -18.39
N ILE A 119 26.24 47.50 -17.32
CA ILE A 119 26.45 46.85 -16.03
C ILE A 119 26.29 45.36 -16.27
N SER A 120 27.36 44.59 -16.06
CA SER A 120 27.29 43.15 -16.24
C SER A 120 26.28 42.58 -15.24
N ALA A 121 25.62 41.46 -15.56
CA ALA A 121 24.72 40.83 -14.62
C ALA A 121 25.42 40.50 -13.28
N TYR A 122 26.72 40.16 -13.35
CA TYR A 122 27.59 39.96 -12.19
C TYR A 122 27.73 41.22 -11.33
N ASP A 123 28.10 42.35 -11.96
CA ASP A 123 28.25 43.65 -11.33
C ASP A 123 26.95 44.16 -10.68
N CYS A 124 25.81 43.87 -11.30
CA CYS A 124 24.50 44.18 -10.76
C CYS A 124 24.21 43.36 -9.49
N ALA A 125 24.48 42.06 -9.55
CA ALA A 125 24.19 41.14 -8.45
C ALA A 125 25.13 41.36 -7.24
N GLU A 126 26.42 41.67 -7.45
CA GLU A 126 27.33 42.06 -6.37
C GLU A 126 26.91 43.37 -5.68
N GLY A 127 26.28 44.28 -6.43
CA GLY A 127 25.72 45.52 -5.89
C GLY A 127 24.35 45.36 -5.19
N GLY A 128 23.84 44.13 -5.06
CA GLY A 128 22.52 43.84 -4.49
C GLY A 128 21.33 44.20 -5.39
N GLY A 129 21.57 44.41 -6.68
CA GLY A 129 20.54 44.68 -7.69
C GLY A 129 20.02 43.41 -8.39
N CYS A 130 18.91 43.56 -9.12
CA CYS A 130 18.35 42.51 -9.97
C CYS A 130 18.43 42.89 -11.44
N TYR A 131 18.91 41.96 -12.27
CA TYR A 131 19.10 42.17 -13.70
C TYR A 131 17.82 41.82 -14.46
N THR A 132 17.13 42.78 -15.06
CA THR A 132 15.86 42.51 -15.76
C THR A 132 16.11 42.01 -17.18
N GLY A 133 15.49 40.88 -17.55
CA GLY A 133 15.68 40.22 -18.85
C GLY A 133 14.92 40.82 -20.03
N ASP A 134 14.20 41.92 -19.83
CA ASP A 134 13.55 42.63 -20.93
C ASP A 134 14.58 43.16 -21.94
N VAL A 135 14.10 43.65 -23.09
CA VAL A 135 14.90 44.18 -24.22
C VAL A 135 16.01 45.16 -23.77
N ASP A 136 15.85 45.77 -22.60
CA ASP A 136 16.74 46.79 -22.07
C ASP A 136 17.86 46.27 -21.14
N ARG A 137 17.80 45.03 -20.60
CA ARG A 137 18.88 44.44 -19.77
C ARG A 137 19.38 45.36 -18.63
N ARG A 138 18.46 45.89 -17.81
CA ARG A 138 18.76 46.92 -16.80
C ARG A 138 19.05 46.33 -15.42
N CYS A 139 19.89 47.00 -14.64
CA CYS A 139 20.06 46.69 -13.21
C CYS A 139 19.11 47.52 -12.34
N VAL A 140 18.27 46.88 -11.51
CA VAL A 140 17.31 47.56 -10.62
C VAL A 140 17.70 47.39 -9.15
N THR A 141 17.82 48.49 -8.42
CA THR A 141 18.13 48.56 -6.97
C THR A 141 17.16 49.52 -6.24
N PRO A 142 16.51 49.13 -5.13
CA PRO A 142 16.54 47.81 -4.50
C PRO A 142 15.76 46.80 -5.34
N CYS A 143 16.21 45.55 -5.36
CA CYS A 143 15.43 44.50 -5.98
C CYS A 143 14.16 44.22 -5.17
N SER A 144 13.00 44.35 -5.83
CA SER A 144 11.72 43.87 -5.30
C SER A 144 11.88 42.39 -4.99
N ALA A 145 11.78 42.04 -3.70
CA ALA A 145 11.81 40.64 -3.33
C ALA A 145 10.62 39.94 -4.00
N PRO A 146 10.83 38.84 -4.73
CA PRO A 146 9.70 38.01 -5.16
C PRO A 146 8.94 37.57 -3.91
N GLU A 147 7.62 37.42 -4.06
CA GLU A 147 6.80 36.83 -3.00
C GLU A 147 7.33 35.41 -2.74
N PRO A 148 7.59 35.03 -1.48
CA PRO A 148 8.02 33.67 -1.19
C PRO A 148 7.02 32.67 -1.77
N PRO A 149 7.52 31.56 -2.34
CA PRO A 149 6.65 30.52 -2.89
C PRO A 149 5.66 30.01 -1.84
N GLU A 150 4.44 29.68 -2.28
CA GLU A 150 3.43 29.11 -1.38
C GLU A 150 3.86 27.67 -1.02
N PRO A 151 3.94 27.33 0.28
CA PRO A 151 4.35 25.99 0.67
C PRO A 151 3.39 24.94 0.11
N PRO A 152 3.88 23.74 -0.27
CA PRO A 152 3.03 22.66 -0.77
C PRO A 152 1.93 22.30 0.23
N GLU A 153 0.72 22.01 -0.27
CA GLU A 153 -0.36 21.52 0.59
C GLU A 153 0.00 20.15 1.18
N PRO A 154 -0.17 19.93 2.49
CA PRO A 154 0.13 18.65 3.12
C PRO A 154 -0.84 17.55 2.65
N PRO A 155 -0.39 16.29 2.54
CA PRO A 155 -1.23 15.17 2.12
C PRO A 155 -2.35 14.90 3.13
N THR A 156 -3.52 14.49 2.61
CA THR A 156 -4.61 14.04 3.47
C THR A 156 -4.30 12.66 4.06
N SER A 157 -4.47 12.50 5.38
CA SER A 157 -4.25 11.20 6.04
C SER A 157 -5.24 10.12 5.58
N PRO A 158 -4.80 8.85 5.47
CA PRO A 158 -5.69 7.74 5.10
C PRO A 158 -6.79 7.52 6.13
N SER A 159 -7.99 7.15 5.68
CA SER A 159 -9.05 6.68 6.57
C SER A 159 -8.73 5.26 7.07
N PRO A 160 -8.84 4.95 8.37
CA PRO A 160 -8.57 3.60 8.88
C PRO A 160 -9.63 2.59 8.40
N PRO A 161 -9.28 1.30 8.26
CA PRO A 161 -10.24 0.24 7.96
C PRO A 161 -11.32 0.12 9.05
N GLU A 162 -12.57 -0.14 8.65
CA GLU A 162 -13.59 -0.60 9.58
C GLU A 162 -13.33 -2.05 10.03
N PRO A 163 -13.37 -2.36 11.34
CA PRO A 163 -13.13 -3.73 11.80
C PRO A 163 -14.28 -4.67 11.43
N PRO A 164 -14.02 -5.99 11.30
CA PRO A 164 -15.03 -7.02 11.13
C PRO A 164 -16.13 -6.96 12.20
N ARG A 165 -17.39 -7.13 11.80
CA ARG A 165 -18.57 -7.08 12.68
C ARG A 165 -19.00 -8.50 13.10
N GLN A 166 -18.28 -9.06 14.07
CA GLN A 166 -18.56 -10.39 14.63
C GLN A 166 -19.65 -10.38 15.71
N LEU A 167 -19.84 -9.27 16.42
CA LEU A 167 -20.78 -9.16 17.54
C LEU A 167 -22.17 -8.66 17.10
N PRO A 168 -23.24 -9.01 17.83
CA PRO A 168 -23.28 -9.88 19.02
C PRO A 168 -23.07 -11.37 18.68
N CYS A 169 -22.49 -12.14 19.60
CA CYS A 169 -22.31 -13.57 19.41
C CYS A 169 -23.66 -14.32 19.44
N PRO A 170 -23.82 -15.38 18.62
CA PRO A 170 -24.97 -16.27 18.71
C PRO A 170 -25.09 -16.94 20.09
N ILE A 171 -26.25 -17.53 20.38
CA ILE A 171 -26.46 -18.29 21.63
C ILE A 171 -25.46 -19.47 21.65
N GLY A 172 -24.89 -19.78 22.81
CA GLY A 172 -23.87 -20.83 22.94
C GLY A 172 -22.48 -20.43 22.44
N TYR A 173 -22.29 -19.20 21.96
CA TYR A 173 -20.99 -18.64 21.62
C TYR A 173 -20.56 -17.61 22.68
N GLU A 174 -19.25 -17.58 22.95
CA GLU A 174 -18.60 -16.57 23.78
C GLU A 174 -17.83 -15.57 22.92
N ALA A 175 -17.85 -14.31 23.36
CA ALA A 175 -17.03 -13.26 22.76
C ALA A 175 -15.61 -13.39 23.28
N LEU A 176 -14.68 -13.72 22.39
CA LEU A 176 -13.26 -13.75 22.67
C LEU A 176 -12.59 -12.51 22.08
N THR A 177 -11.49 -12.09 22.69
CA THR A 177 -10.67 -10.97 22.20
C THR A 177 -9.29 -11.51 21.84
N ALA A 178 -8.89 -11.34 20.59
CA ALA A 178 -7.51 -11.57 20.21
C ALA A 178 -6.62 -10.53 20.87
N SER A 179 -5.37 -10.89 21.17
CA SER A 179 -4.41 -10.02 21.87
C SER A 179 -4.31 -8.60 21.29
N ASP A 180 -4.50 -8.48 19.99
CA ASP A 180 -4.29 -7.27 19.20
C ASP A 180 -5.35 -7.08 18.10
N GLY A 181 -6.41 -7.90 18.11
CA GLY A 181 -7.43 -7.97 17.05
C GLY A 181 -8.84 -7.59 17.48
N PRO A 182 -9.80 -7.57 16.54
CA PRO A 182 -11.21 -7.37 16.86
C PRO A 182 -11.73 -8.55 17.70
N PRO A 183 -12.77 -8.32 18.52
CA PRO A 183 -13.46 -9.42 19.18
C PRO A 183 -14.11 -10.34 18.15
N TYR A 184 -14.13 -11.63 18.43
CA TYR A 184 -14.74 -12.66 17.59
C TYR A 184 -15.56 -13.63 18.43
N CYS A 185 -16.38 -14.44 17.77
CA CYS A 185 -17.24 -15.41 18.44
C CYS A 185 -16.66 -16.81 18.30
N ALA A 186 -16.51 -17.51 19.43
CA ALA A 186 -16.17 -18.93 19.47
C ALA A 186 -17.23 -19.69 20.24
N PRO A 187 -17.59 -20.92 19.82
CA PRO A 187 -18.56 -21.72 20.54
C PRO A 187 -17.96 -22.18 21.87
N ALA A 188 -18.72 -22.10 22.97
CA ALA A 188 -18.24 -22.47 24.30
C ALA A 188 -18.23 -24.01 24.45
N GLU A 189 -17.07 -24.62 24.21
CA GLU A 189 -16.89 -26.08 24.22
C GLU A 189 -17.20 -26.71 25.60
N ALA A 190 -17.87 -27.86 25.59
CA ALA A 190 -18.16 -28.64 26.80
C ALA A 190 -17.78 -30.12 26.60
N GLU A 191 -17.19 -30.71 27.64
CA GLU A 191 -17.02 -32.17 27.71
C GLU A 191 -18.36 -32.83 28.04
N CYS A 192 -18.73 -33.84 27.24
CA CYS A 192 -20.00 -34.53 27.39
C CYS A 192 -19.81 -36.03 27.56
N ASP A 193 -20.49 -36.60 28.54
CA ASP A 193 -20.62 -38.05 28.67
C ASP A 193 -21.58 -38.59 27.63
N PHE A 194 -21.24 -39.74 27.04
CA PHE A 194 -22.14 -40.47 26.16
C PHE A 194 -23.41 -40.92 26.93
N PRO A 195 -24.64 -40.80 26.36
CA PRO A 195 -24.95 -40.49 24.97
C PRO A 195 -25.28 -39.01 24.73
N SER A 196 -24.54 -38.08 25.31
CA SER A 196 -24.66 -36.65 25.02
C SER A 196 -23.48 -36.17 24.19
N VAL A 197 -23.70 -35.13 23.40
CA VAL A 197 -22.67 -34.46 22.60
C VAL A 197 -22.76 -32.97 22.80
N TRP A 198 -21.63 -32.30 22.63
CA TRP A 198 -21.62 -30.85 22.52
C TRP A 198 -21.71 -30.44 21.04
N VAL A 199 -22.54 -29.43 20.78
CA VAL A 199 -22.71 -28.77 19.49
C VAL A 199 -22.88 -27.25 19.68
N PRO A 200 -22.46 -26.40 18.71
CA PRO A 200 -22.68 -24.96 18.77
C PRO A 200 -24.18 -24.61 18.88
N GLY A 201 -24.50 -23.47 19.48
CA GLY A 201 -25.89 -23.05 19.69
C GLY A 201 -26.48 -23.50 21.03
N GLU A 202 -25.92 -24.52 21.66
CA GLU A 202 -26.39 -25.08 22.93
C GLU A 202 -25.57 -24.57 24.11
N VAL A 203 -26.20 -24.37 25.28
CA VAL A 203 -25.54 -23.89 26.52
C VAL A 203 -24.91 -25.04 27.31
N GLY A 204 -24.85 -26.26 26.74
CA GLY A 204 -24.29 -27.44 27.38
C GLY A 204 -24.39 -28.68 26.49
N CYS A 205 -24.33 -29.85 27.12
CA CYS A 205 -24.41 -31.12 26.41
C CYS A 205 -25.83 -31.43 25.92
N LEU A 206 -25.96 -31.63 24.62
CA LEU A 206 -27.17 -32.12 23.97
C LEU A 206 -27.25 -33.64 24.09
N ARG A 207 -28.30 -34.14 24.75
CA ARG A 207 -28.58 -35.57 24.79
C ARG A 207 -28.99 -36.08 23.41
N LEU A 208 -28.36 -37.17 22.96
CA LEU A 208 -28.78 -37.91 21.77
C LEU A 208 -29.96 -38.81 22.14
N GLY A 209 -31.10 -38.60 21.47
CA GLY A 209 -32.31 -39.40 21.67
C GLY A 209 -32.89 -39.32 23.09
N THR A 210 -33.78 -40.26 23.41
CA THR A 210 -34.44 -40.35 24.72
C THR A 210 -33.60 -41.06 25.77
N GLU A 211 -33.98 -40.90 27.04
CA GLU A 211 -33.47 -41.76 28.12
C GLU A 211 -33.85 -43.21 27.90
N CYS A 212 -32.99 -44.11 28.37
CA CYS A 212 -33.30 -45.53 28.35
C CYS A 212 -34.45 -45.81 29.31
N PRO A 213 -35.57 -46.35 28.82
CA PRO A 213 -36.72 -46.63 29.66
C PRO A 213 -36.38 -47.74 30.65
N ALA A 214 -37.15 -47.79 31.75
CA ALA A 214 -37.07 -48.91 32.69
C ALA A 214 -37.55 -50.23 32.05
N GLY A 215 -38.48 -50.14 31.09
CA GLY A 215 -38.98 -51.26 30.29
C GLY A 215 -38.03 -51.71 29.17
N LEU A 216 -38.50 -52.67 28.37
CA LEU A 216 -37.74 -53.19 27.23
C LEU A 216 -37.75 -52.25 26.03
N PHE A 217 -38.86 -51.52 25.81
CA PHE A 217 -39.12 -50.71 24.62
C PHE A 217 -39.28 -49.24 24.99
N ALA A 218 -39.17 -48.35 23.99
CA ALA A 218 -39.39 -46.91 24.15
C ALA A 218 -40.76 -46.60 24.79
N GLU A 219 -40.79 -45.63 25.71
CA GLU A 219 -42.03 -45.20 26.39
C GLU A 219 -43.00 -44.48 25.46
N SER A 220 -42.47 -43.74 24.48
CA SER A 220 -43.25 -43.06 23.45
C SER A 220 -42.99 -43.67 22.10
N VAL A 221 -44.03 -44.25 21.51
CA VAL A 221 -44.03 -44.75 20.13
C VAL A 221 -44.99 -43.86 19.32
N PRO A 222 -44.68 -43.53 18.05
CA PRO A 222 -45.61 -42.79 17.21
C PRO A 222 -47.00 -43.43 17.14
N PRO A 223 -48.06 -42.65 16.89
CA PRO A 223 -49.39 -43.19 16.71
C PRO A 223 -49.45 -44.09 15.46
N GLY A 224 -49.96 -45.30 15.63
CA GLY A 224 -50.07 -46.31 14.56
C GLY A 224 -49.97 -47.73 15.13
N PRO A 225 -50.07 -48.76 14.28
CA PRO A 225 -49.73 -50.12 14.66
C PRO A 225 -48.25 -50.21 15.05
N VAL A 226 -47.96 -50.91 16.15
CA VAL A 226 -46.59 -51.11 16.64
C VAL A 226 -46.26 -52.60 16.58
N ILE A 227 -45.14 -52.91 15.94
CA ILE A 227 -44.56 -54.25 15.87
C ILE A 227 -43.34 -54.27 16.79
N TYR A 228 -43.36 -55.15 17.78
CA TYR A 228 -42.32 -55.25 18.80
C TYR A 228 -41.30 -56.33 18.43
N VAL A 229 -40.00 -56.00 18.58
CA VAL A 229 -38.88 -56.91 18.35
C VAL A 229 -37.98 -56.93 19.58
N ALA A 230 -37.79 -58.10 20.20
CA ALA A 230 -36.99 -58.22 21.41
C ALA A 230 -35.74 -59.07 21.19
N SER A 231 -34.58 -58.53 21.56
CA SER A 231 -33.32 -59.26 21.54
C SER A 231 -33.42 -60.45 22.50
N GLY A 232 -33.17 -61.66 21.99
CA GLY A 232 -33.29 -62.91 22.75
C GLY A 232 -34.69 -63.53 22.79
N ALA A 233 -35.72 -62.94 22.16
CA ALA A 233 -36.97 -63.65 21.91
C ALA A 233 -36.72 -64.85 20.98
N THR A 234 -37.46 -65.94 21.15
CA THR A 234 -37.27 -67.17 20.37
C THR A 234 -38.21 -67.29 19.17
N ALA A 235 -39.40 -66.69 19.27
CA ALA A 235 -40.42 -66.58 18.22
C ALA A 235 -41.57 -65.69 18.73
N GLY A 236 -42.20 -64.93 17.85
CA GLY A 236 -43.28 -64.02 18.20
C GLY A 236 -44.27 -63.78 17.06
N ASP A 237 -45.30 -63.01 17.34
CA ASP A 237 -46.25 -62.47 16.36
C ASP A 237 -46.14 -60.94 16.23
N GLY A 238 -45.13 -60.34 16.86
CA GLY A 238 -44.88 -58.90 16.85
C GLY A 238 -45.70 -58.13 17.88
N SER A 239 -46.53 -58.80 18.70
CA SER A 239 -47.15 -58.19 19.88
C SER A 239 -46.13 -57.91 20.97
N ILE A 240 -46.48 -57.05 21.94
CA ILE A 240 -45.61 -56.74 23.08
C ILE A 240 -45.41 -57.97 23.99
N GLU A 241 -46.39 -58.86 24.08
CA GLU A 241 -46.32 -60.10 24.86
C GLU A 241 -45.53 -61.20 24.14
N ARG A 242 -45.51 -61.18 22.80
CA ARG A 242 -44.81 -62.14 21.95
C ARG A 242 -44.04 -61.42 20.84
N PRO A 243 -43.01 -60.65 21.20
CA PRO A 243 -42.25 -59.86 20.24
C PRO A 243 -41.49 -60.78 19.27
N PHE A 244 -41.27 -60.30 18.04
CA PHE A 244 -40.40 -61.00 17.11
C PHE A 244 -38.97 -61.10 17.64
N SER A 245 -38.23 -62.09 17.15
CA SER A 245 -36.83 -62.33 17.53
C SER A 245 -35.85 -61.55 16.65
N ARG A 246 -36.29 -61.18 15.44
CA ARG A 246 -35.49 -60.54 14.41
C ARG A 246 -36.21 -59.33 13.83
N VAL A 247 -35.43 -58.33 13.45
CA VAL A 247 -35.91 -57.13 12.75
C VAL A 247 -36.44 -57.51 11.36
N ALA A 248 -35.81 -58.47 10.68
CA ALA A 248 -36.28 -58.95 9.38
C ALA A 248 -37.70 -59.58 9.43
N GLU A 249 -38.09 -60.19 10.55
CA GLU A 249 -39.46 -60.70 10.73
C GLU A 249 -40.47 -59.56 10.81
N ALA A 250 -40.12 -58.48 11.51
CA ALA A 250 -40.96 -57.29 11.63
C ALA A 250 -41.08 -56.54 10.30
N THR A 251 -39.97 -56.32 9.58
CA THR A 251 -40.02 -55.61 8.29
C THR A 251 -40.79 -56.38 7.22
N ALA A 252 -40.83 -57.72 7.29
CA ALA A 252 -41.60 -58.54 6.37
C ALA A 252 -43.13 -58.39 6.53
N VAL A 253 -43.61 -57.97 7.70
CA VAL A 253 -45.06 -57.77 7.98
C VAL A 253 -45.45 -56.30 8.11
N ALA A 254 -44.48 -55.41 8.30
CA ALA A 254 -44.69 -53.97 8.42
C ALA A 254 -45.27 -53.37 7.14
N ARG A 255 -46.16 -52.41 7.33
CA ARG A 255 -46.80 -51.62 6.28
C ARG A 255 -46.45 -50.16 6.47
N SER A 256 -46.71 -49.36 5.44
CA SER A 256 -46.57 -47.91 5.52
C SER A 256 -47.39 -47.34 6.67
N GLY A 257 -46.75 -46.55 7.52
CA GLY A 257 -47.32 -45.99 8.75
C GLY A 257 -47.10 -46.83 10.01
N ASP A 258 -46.60 -48.07 9.91
CA ASP A 258 -46.29 -48.90 11.06
C ASP A 258 -45.00 -48.44 11.76
N SER A 259 -44.93 -48.66 13.08
CA SER A 259 -43.71 -48.49 13.86
C SER A 259 -43.13 -49.85 14.26
N ILE A 260 -41.83 -50.04 14.07
CA ILE A 260 -41.09 -51.20 14.56
C ILE A 260 -40.31 -50.76 15.82
N ALA A 261 -40.77 -51.20 16.99
CA ALA A 261 -40.15 -50.90 18.27
C ALA A 261 -39.15 -51.99 18.64
N LEU A 262 -37.87 -51.64 18.66
CA LEU A 262 -36.78 -52.51 19.07
C LEU A 262 -36.57 -52.43 20.58
N SER A 263 -36.41 -53.59 21.22
CA SER A 263 -36.07 -53.63 22.62
C SER A 263 -34.64 -53.12 22.86
N ARG A 264 -34.31 -52.93 24.13
CA ARG A 264 -32.92 -52.93 24.56
C ARG A 264 -32.26 -54.27 24.19
N GLY A 265 -30.99 -54.22 23.79
CA GLY A 265 -30.21 -55.37 23.35
C GLY A 265 -29.49 -55.11 22.03
N GLU A 266 -28.90 -56.19 21.50
CA GLU A 266 -28.17 -56.17 20.24
C GLU A 266 -28.90 -57.03 19.20
N PHE A 267 -28.94 -56.52 17.96
CA PHE A 267 -29.58 -57.14 16.80
C PHE A 267 -28.55 -57.26 15.67
N GLY A 268 -28.03 -58.47 15.46
CA GLY A 268 -26.96 -58.76 14.51
C GLY A 268 -27.46 -59.13 13.12
N GLU A 269 -28.09 -58.20 12.40
CA GLU A 269 -28.61 -58.43 11.04
C GLU A 269 -28.69 -57.13 10.22
N PRO A 270 -28.56 -57.19 8.88
CA PRO A 270 -28.89 -56.06 8.02
C PRO A 270 -30.39 -55.81 8.01
N VAL A 271 -30.79 -54.54 7.94
CA VAL A 271 -32.19 -54.12 7.95
C VAL A 271 -32.53 -53.37 6.67
N ASP A 272 -33.51 -53.91 5.94
CA ASP A 272 -34.18 -53.22 4.83
C ASP A 272 -35.50 -52.63 5.33
N LEU A 273 -35.63 -51.30 5.27
CA LEU A 273 -36.83 -50.60 5.73
C LEU A 273 -37.85 -50.39 4.60
N PRO A 274 -39.10 -50.87 4.76
CA PRO A 274 -40.18 -50.59 3.82
C PRO A 274 -40.60 -49.11 3.84
N GLU A 275 -41.35 -48.71 2.81
CA GLU A 275 -41.98 -47.39 2.71
C GLU A 275 -42.77 -47.03 3.97
N GLY A 276 -42.58 -45.80 4.46
CA GLY A 276 -43.37 -45.22 5.54
C GLY A 276 -43.18 -45.87 6.91
N VAL A 277 -42.19 -46.75 7.10
CA VAL A 277 -41.94 -47.45 8.36
C VAL A 277 -41.05 -46.61 9.29
N HIS A 278 -41.42 -46.56 10.58
CA HIS A 278 -40.60 -45.95 11.62
C HIS A 278 -39.89 -47.03 12.45
N LEU A 279 -38.57 -47.13 12.33
CA LEU A 279 -37.72 -47.94 13.20
C LEU A 279 -37.30 -47.15 14.44
N ILE A 280 -37.71 -47.59 15.63
CA ILE A 280 -37.43 -46.90 16.89
C ILE A 280 -36.77 -47.84 17.90
N GLY A 281 -35.59 -47.46 18.39
CA GLY A 281 -34.95 -48.13 19.52
C GLY A 281 -35.47 -47.63 20.87
N ALA A 282 -35.19 -48.38 21.93
CA ALA A 282 -35.52 -47.97 23.29
C ALA A 282 -34.73 -46.73 23.71
N CYS A 283 -33.45 -46.66 23.33
CA CYS A 283 -32.55 -45.53 23.52
C CYS A 283 -31.22 -45.81 22.80
N PRO A 284 -30.42 -44.78 22.45
CA PRO A 284 -29.13 -44.99 21.78
C PRO A 284 -28.16 -45.87 22.57
N SER A 285 -28.07 -45.70 23.90
CA SER A 285 -27.16 -46.50 24.73
C SER A 285 -27.65 -47.92 25.05
N GLY A 286 -28.88 -48.27 24.67
CA GLY A 286 -29.50 -49.55 25.04
C GLY A 286 -29.93 -50.41 23.86
N THR A 287 -30.12 -49.84 22.67
CA THR A 287 -30.53 -50.58 21.46
C THR A 287 -29.46 -50.44 20.39
N VAL A 288 -28.88 -51.57 19.99
CA VAL A 288 -27.78 -51.64 19.02
C VAL A 288 -28.18 -52.53 17.84
N LEU A 289 -28.13 -51.98 16.64
CA LEU A 289 -28.14 -52.74 15.39
C LEU A 289 -26.72 -52.92 14.93
N SER A 290 -26.30 -54.17 14.69
CA SER A 290 -24.96 -54.50 14.25
C SER A 290 -24.96 -55.39 13.02
N THR A 291 -23.97 -55.21 12.14
CA THR A 291 -23.73 -56.12 11.02
C THR A 291 -22.33 -56.73 11.06
N PRO A 292 -22.18 -57.99 10.58
CA PRO A 292 -20.88 -58.60 10.33
C PRO A 292 -20.02 -57.82 9.31
N VAL A 293 -18.73 -58.14 9.26
CA VAL A 293 -17.74 -57.40 8.45
C VAL A 293 -17.91 -57.52 6.93
N ASP A 294 -18.68 -58.51 6.46
CA ASP A 294 -18.93 -58.81 5.06
C ASP A 294 -20.24 -58.23 4.51
N VAL A 295 -20.97 -57.46 5.33
CA VAL A 295 -22.21 -56.81 4.93
C VAL A 295 -21.93 -55.38 4.48
N GLU A 296 -22.51 -54.98 3.34
CA GLU A 296 -22.30 -53.65 2.75
C GLU A 296 -22.90 -52.51 3.58
N PHE A 297 -24.03 -52.74 4.27
CA PHE A 297 -24.74 -51.74 5.06
C PHE A 297 -25.41 -52.35 6.30
N THR A 298 -25.64 -51.55 7.34
CA THR A 298 -26.44 -51.99 8.50
C THR A 298 -27.92 -51.70 8.30
N ILE A 299 -28.27 -50.50 7.85
CA ILE A 299 -29.65 -50.13 7.48
C ILE A 299 -29.67 -49.62 6.06
N ARG A 300 -30.63 -50.09 5.24
CA ARG A 300 -30.92 -49.56 3.92
C ARG A 300 -32.36 -49.07 3.83
N SER A 301 -32.52 -47.88 3.29
CA SER A 301 -33.80 -47.34 2.85
C SER A 301 -33.77 -47.05 1.36
N GLY A 302 -34.75 -47.59 0.64
CA GLY A 302 -34.99 -47.30 -0.78
C GLY A 302 -36.42 -46.81 -1.03
N SER A 303 -37.04 -46.19 -0.02
CA SER A 303 -38.46 -45.84 -0.05
C SER A 303 -38.71 -44.51 0.68
N PRO A 304 -39.81 -43.80 0.34
CA PRO A 304 -40.16 -42.55 1.01
C PRO A 304 -40.66 -42.76 2.44
N GLY A 305 -40.60 -41.70 3.24
CA GLY A 305 -41.24 -41.62 4.56
C GLY A 305 -40.62 -42.52 5.64
N VAL A 306 -39.39 -43.00 5.47
CA VAL A 306 -38.71 -43.82 6.47
C VAL A 306 -38.26 -42.96 7.64
N ARG A 307 -38.41 -43.45 8.87
CA ARG A 307 -37.93 -42.78 10.08
C ARG A 307 -37.08 -43.72 10.92
N ILE A 308 -35.98 -43.21 11.46
CA ILE A 308 -35.07 -43.97 12.33
C ILE A 308 -34.76 -43.12 13.55
N SER A 309 -35.01 -43.64 14.75
CA SER A 309 -34.71 -42.90 15.97
C SER A 309 -34.29 -43.74 17.17
N ASN A 310 -33.59 -43.11 18.11
CA ASN A 310 -33.25 -43.65 19.43
C ASN A 310 -32.50 -44.98 19.41
N LEU A 311 -31.54 -45.16 18.50
CA LEU A 311 -30.75 -46.39 18.41
C LEU A 311 -29.30 -46.10 18.01
N THR A 312 -28.45 -47.11 18.23
CA THR A 312 -27.07 -47.14 17.75
C THR A 312 -26.94 -48.11 16.58
N VAL A 313 -26.22 -47.71 15.54
CA VAL A 313 -25.85 -48.49 14.36
C VAL A 313 -24.35 -48.79 14.43
N ARG A 314 -23.98 -50.07 14.36
CA ARG A 314 -22.60 -50.56 14.34
C ARG A 314 -22.35 -51.46 13.13
N GLY A 315 -21.14 -51.42 12.60
CA GLY A 315 -20.74 -52.35 11.54
C GLY A 315 -19.50 -51.90 10.80
N ALA A 316 -18.85 -52.84 10.11
CA ALA A 316 -17.69 -52.55 9.26
C ALA A 316 -18.06 -52.18 7.81
N GLY A 317 -19.32 -52.39 7.40
CA GLY A 317 -19.88 -51.78 6.20
C GLY A 317 -20.36 -50.36 6.45
N ARG A 318 -21.19 -49.82 5.55
CA ARG A 318 -21.85 -48.53 5.72
C ARG A 318 -22.82 -48.56 6.89
N GLY A 319 -22.95 -47.45 7.61
CA GLY A 319 -23.93 -47.35 8.70
C GLY A 319 -25.35 -47.38 8.14
N ILE A 320 -25.76 -46.26 7.53
CA ILE A 320 -27.08 -46.08 6.93
C ILE A 320 -26.93 -45.70 5.46
N LEU A 321 -27.58 -46.47 4.59
CA LEU A 321 -27.66 -46.23 3.15
C LEU A 321 -29.08 -45.78 2.76
N VAL A 322 -29.21 -44.59 2.19
CA VAL A 322 -30.47 -44.09 1.62
C VAL A 322 -30.27 -43.86 0.13
N GLN A 323 -30.99 -44.61 -0.71
CA GLN A 323 -30.73 -44.62 -2.15
C GLN A 323 -32.00 -44.61 -2.99
N GLY A 324 -31.92 -43.96 -4.15
CA GLY A 324 -32.98 -43.97 -5.16
C GLY A 324 -33.85 -42.72 -5.13
N ALA A 325 -34.37 -42.37 -6.30
CA ALA A 325 -35.15 -41.14 -6.48
C ALA A 325 -36.46 -41.22 -5.70
N GLY A 326 -36.74 -40.18 -4.89
CA GLY A 326 -37.91 -40.13 -4.03
C GLY A 326 -37.78 -40.91 -2.72
N SER A 327 -36.64 -41.57 -2.47
CA SER A 327 -36.33 -42.11 -1.15
C SER A 327 -36.09 -40.97 -0.16
N GLU A 328 -36.75 -41.03 0.99
CA GLU A 328 -36.68 -40.01 2.03
C GLU A 328 -36.50 -40.68 3.39
N ALA A 329 -35.54 -40.20 4.18
CA ALA A 329 -35.35 -40.68 5.55
C ALA A 329 -35.18 -39.53 6.55
N GLU A 330 -35.81 -39.66 7.72
CA GLU A 330 -35.57 -38.81 8.89
C GLU A 330 -34.82 -39.59 9.96
N LEU A 331 -33.70 -39.05 10.42
CA LEU A 331 -32.85 -39.63 11.47
C LEU A 331 -32.85 -38.69 12.68
N ASP A 332 -33.23 -39.19 13.87
CA ASP A 332 -33.27 -38.38 15.08
C ASP A 332 -32.76 -39.14 16.31
N GLY A 333 -31.73 -38.60 16.97
CA GLY A 333 -31.12 -39.29 18.11
C GLY A 333 -30.46 -40.60 17.71
N VAL A 334 -29.81 -40.64 16.54
CA VAL A 334 -29.14 -41.84 16.03
C VAL A 334 -27.63 -41.73 16.27
N VAL A 335 -27.03 -42.80 16.76
CA VAL A 335 -25.57 -42.94 16.86
C VAL A 335 -25.11 -43.91 15.79
N ILE A 336 -24.14 -43.52 14.97
CA ILE A 336 -23.51 -44.38 13.98
C ILE A 336 -22.03 -44.50 14.34
N GLU A 337 -21.59 -45.71 14.70
CA GLU A 337 -20.21 -45.91 15.16
C GLU A 337 -19.55 -47.17 14.58
N GLY A 338 -18.21 -47.17 14.60
CA GLY A 338 -17.38 -48.31 14.21
C GLY A 338 -16.74 -48.14 12.84
N PRO A 339 -15.74 -48.98 12.50
CA PRO A 339 -14.70 -48.70 11.51
C PRO A 339 -15.15 -48.88 10.06
N GLY A 340 -16.44 -48.78 9.74
CA GLY A 340 -16.85 -48.93 8.34
C GLY A 340 -16.55 -47.72 7.47
N ASP A 341 -16.86 -47.83 6.18
CA ASP A 341 -16.52 -46.82 5.16
C ASP A 341 -17.23 -45.48 5.41
N GLU A 342 -18.52 -45.38 5.04
CA GLU A 342 -19.34 -44.18 5.25
C GLU A 342 -20.30 -44.35 6.42
N GLY A 343 -20.44 -43.36 7.30
CA GLY A 343 -21.44 -43.37 8.38
C GLY A 343 -22.86 -43.29 7.82
N LEU A 344 -23.16 -42.19 7.15
CA LEU A 344 -24.38 -41.96 6.38
C LEU A 344 -24.04 -41.83 4.90
N PHE A 345 -24.69 -42.61 4.04
CA PHE A 345 -24.50 -42.55 2.59
C PHE A 345 -25.82 -42.32 1.86
N VAL A 346 -25.94 -41.18 1.18
CA VAL A 346 -27.15 -40.74 0.49
C VAL A 346 -26.86 -40.60 -1.00
N LEU A 347 -27.62 -41.30 -1.85
CA LEU A 347 -27.35 -41.33 -3.28
C LEU A 347 -28.58 -41.43 -4.18
N ASP A 348 -28.39 -41.12 -5.47
CA ASP A 348 -29.35 -41.36 -6.55
C ASP A 348 -30.70 -40.63 -6.39
N GLY A 349 -30.67 -39.36 -5.97
CA GLY A 349 -31.87 -38.52 -5.83
C GLY A 349 -32.60 -38.70 -4.50
N ALA A 350 -32.00 -39.41 -3.54
CA ALA A 350 -32.53 -39.54 -2.19
C ALA A 350 -32.38 -38.23 -1.38
N SER A 351 -33.19 -38.10 -0.33
CA SER A 351 -33.13 -36.99 0.64
C SER A 351 -33.06 -37.52 2.08
N VAL A 352 -32.20 -36.91 2.91
CA VAL A 352 -32.12 -37.23 4.33
C VAL A 352 -32.16 -35.98 5.20
N THR A 353 -32.90 -36.04 6.30
CA THR A 353 -32.82 -35.07 7.40
C THR A 353 -32.28 -35.77 8.63
N MET A 354 -31.17 -35.29 9.19
CA MET A 354 -30.53 -35.86 10.37
C MET A 354 -30.43 -34.81 11.48
N ARG A 355 -30.92 -35.17 12.67
CA ARG A 355 -30.96 -34.27 13.82
C ARG A 355 -30.40 -34.93 15.07
N ARG A 356 -29.72 -34.14 15.91
CA ARG A 356 -29.29 -34.54 17.27
C ARG A 356 -28.61 -35.91 17.27
N SER A 357 -27.67 -36.08 16.36
CA SER A 357 -27.10 -37.39 16.05
C SER A 357 -25.57 -37.34 16.08
N LEU A 358 -24.95 -38.51 16.20
CA LEU A 358 -23.50 -38.67 16.29
C LEU A 358 -23.02 -39.67 15.24
N ILE A 359 -21.98 -39.32 14.49
CA ILE A 359 -21.22 -40.24 13.65
C ILE A 359 -19.77 -40.27 14.16
N TRP A 360 -19.26 -41.45 14.45
CA TRP A 360 -18.00 -41.65 15.15
C TRP A 360 -17.18 -42.82 14.57
N HIS A 361 -15.85 -42.69 14.50
CA HIS A 361 -14.93 -43.77 14.10
C HIS A 361 -15.17 -44.37 12.69
N ARG A 362 -15.40 -43.54 11.66
CA ARG A 362 -15.55 -44.02 10.26
C ARG A 362 -14.25 -43.91 9.48
N ARG A 363 -14.05 -44.76 8.46
CA ARG A 363 -12.80 -44.88 7.70
C ARG A 363 -12.68 -44.05 6.43
N ARG A 364 -13.81 -43.63 5.83
CA ARG A 364 -13.80 -42.90 4.57
C ARG A 364 -14.53 -41.57 4.66
N ALA A 365 -15.77 -41.57 5.14
CA ALA A 365 -16.55 -40.36 5.33
C ALA A 365 -17.50 -40.47 6.53
N GLY A 366 -17.71 -39.37 7.24
CA GLY A 366 -18.82 -39.26 8.18
C GLY A 366 -20.15 -39.30 7.43
N VAL A 367 -20.35 -38.34 6.53
CA VAL A 367 -21.51 -38.24 5.64
C VAL A 367 -21.06 -38.12 4.20
N ALA A 368 -21.64 -38.92 3.31
CA ALA A 368 -21.45 -38.83 1.86
C ALA A 368 -22.79 -38.63 1.15
N VAL A 369 -22.89 -37.60 0.31
CA VAL A 369 -24.09 -37.20 -0.43
C VAL A 369 -23.72 -37.09 -1.92
N ILE A 370 -24.24 -37.99 -2.76
CA ILE A 370 -23.89 -38.09 -4.18
C ILE A 370 -25.14 -38.06 -5.05
N ARG A 371 -25.29 -37.04 -5.89
CA ARG A 371 -26.51 -36.78 -6.67
C ARG A 371 -27.78 -36.81 -5.79
N ALA A 372 -27.71 -36.24 -4.59
CA ALA A 372 -28.73 -36.36 -3.55
C ALA A 372 -28.86 -35.08 -2.71
N ARG A 373 -29.72 -35.11 -1.68
CA ARG A 373 -29.92 -34.01 -0.72
C ARG A 373 -29.72 -34.47 0.71
N ALA A 374 -29.12 -33.63 1.55
CA ALA A 374 -29.10 -33.82 2.99
C ALA A 374 -29.30 -32.51 3.77
N GLU A 375 -29.96 -32.61 4.92
CA GLU A 375 -30.07 -31.58 5.96
C GLU A 375 -29.52 -32.15 7.28
N LEU A 376 -28.52 -31.50 7.86
CA LEU A 376 -27.91 -31.88 9.13
C LEU A 376 -28.13 -30.74 10.14
N ASP A 377 -28.77 -31.01 11.27
CA ASP A 377 -28.93 -30.04 12.36
C ASP A 377 -28.47 -30.66 13.67
N ARG A 378 -27.69 -29.92 14.47
CA ARG A 378 -27.19 -30.39 15.77
C ARG A 378 -26.53 -31.77 15.69
N THR A 379 -25.72 -31.98 14.65
CA THR A 379 -25.07 -33.27 14.38
C THR A 379 -23.57 -33.16 14.65
N ARG A 380 -23.00 -34.20 15.27
CA ARG A 380 -21.56 -34.28 15.55
C ARG A 380 -20.93 -35.38 14.72
N LEU A 381 -19.90 -35.04 13.97
CA LEU A 381 -19.02 -35.93 13.22
C LEU A 381 -17.65 -35.90 13.90
N SER A 382 -17.16 -37.02 14.43
CA SER A 382 -15.94 -37.02 15.24
C SER A 382 -15.07 -38.26 15.08
N ASP A 383 -13.76 -38.11 15.30
CA ASP A 383 -12.76 -39.19 15.20
C ASP A 383 -12.92 -39.98 13.90
N LEU A 384 -12.99 -39.28 12.77
CA LEU A 384 -13.13 -39.90 11.46
C LEU A 384 -11.74 -40.06 10.84
N GLU A 385 -11.43 -41.23 10.32
CA GLU A 385 -10.33 -41.43 9.38
C GLU A 385 -10.90 -41.09 8.00
N GLY A 386 -10.31 -40.13 7.28
CA GLY A 386 -10.88 -39.66 6.00
C GLY A 386 -11.60 -38.31 6.10
N MET A 387 -12.76 -38.19 5.46
CA MET A 387 -13.50 -36.93 5.31
C MET A 387 -14.59 -36.77 6.37
N GLY A 388 -14.86 -35.54 6.81
CA GLY A 388 -16.07 -35.23 7.54
C GLY A 388 -17.31 -35.38 6.66
N LEU A 389 -17.35 -34.54 5.62
CA LEU A 389 -18.43 -34.43 4.66
C LEU A 389 -17.89 -34.61 3.24
N TYR A 390 -18.53 -35.48 2.45
CA TYR A 390 -18.29 -35.61 1.01
C TYR A 390 -19.57 -35.32 0.24
N VAL A 391 -19.57 -34.28 -0.59
CA VAL A 391 -20.75 -33.80 -1.31
C VAL A 391 -20.41 -33.67 -2.79
N ASP A 392 -21.01 -34.51 -3.62
CA ASP A 392 -20.78 -34.50 -5.07
C ASP A 392 -22.10 -34.40 -5.84
N SER A 393 -22.19 -33.41 -6.74
CA SER A 393 -23.37 -33.16 -7.57
C SER A 393 -24.67 -33.08 -6.76
N SER A 394 -24.61 -32.50 -5.56
CA SER A 394 -25.64 -32.62 -4.51
C SER A 394 -25.99 -31.30 -3.83
N THR A 395 -26.97 -31.34 -2.93
CA THR A 395 -27.28 -30.22 -2.02
C THR A 395 -27.13 -30.65 -0.56
N LEU A 396 -26.36 -29.90 0.22
CA LEU A 396 -26.21 -30.10 1.67
C LEU A 396 -26.53 -28.81 2.41
N SER A 397 -27.38 -28.88 3.42
CA SER A 397 -27.56 -27.84 4.42
C SER A 397 -27.10 -28.36 5.78
N MET A 398 -26.24 -27.63 6.48
CA MET A 398 -25.78 -27.99 7.81
C MET A 398 -25.87 -26.80 8.76
N ALA A 399 -26.48 -27.01 9.93
CA ALA A 399 -26.62 -26.00 10.97
C ALA A 399 -26.23 -26.55 12.36
N HIS A 400 -25.67 -25.69 13.21
CA HIS A 400 -25.37 -26.00 14.63
C HIS A 400 -24.60 -27.32 14.80
N SER A 401 -23.68 -27.63 13.91
CA SER A 401 -23.06 -28.95 13.83
C SER A 401 -21.55 -28.88 14.03
N VAL A 402 -20.94 -30.02 14.35
CA VAL A 402 -19.50 -30.13 14.61
C VAL A 402 -18.89 -31.18 13.72
N VAL A 403 -17.79 -30.84 13.06
CA VAL A 403 -16.90 -31.77 12.38
C VAL A 403 -15.53 -31.64 13.03
N THR A 404 -15.08 -32.65 13.78
CA THR A 404 -13.86 -32.53 14.59
C THR A 404 -13.00 -33.79 14.61
N ARG A 405 -11.68 -33.62 14.81
CA ARG A 405 -10.69 -34.71 14.96
C ARG A 405 -10.67 -35.63 13.74
N LEU A 406 -10.35 -35.06 12.58
CA LEU A 406 -10.20 -35.82 11.34
C LEU A 406 -8.76 -36.33 11.26
N ARG A 407 -8.61 -37.61 10.99
CA ARG A 407 -7.32 -38.27 10.84
C ARG A 407 -7.03 -38.55 9.38
N ASP A 408 -5.75 -38.57 9.07
CA ASP A 408 -5.29 -39.11 7.79
C ASP A 408 -5.69 -40.59 7.68
N GLY A 409 -6.06 -40.97 6.48
CA GLY A 409 -6.42 -42.28 5.99
C GLY A 409 -5.90 -42.40 4.55
N ASP A 410 -6.24 -43.48 3.85
CA ASP A 410 -5.49 -43.88 2.65
C ASP A 410 -5.73 -43.01 1.38
N THR A 411 -6.79 -42.19 1.32
CA THR A 411 -7.10 -41.33 0.14
C THR A 411 -7.84 -40.05 0.51
N ASN A 412 -7.37 -38.86 0.10
CA ASN A 412 -7.99 -37.53 0.34
C ASN A 412 -8.42 -37.28 1.80
N ALA A 413 -7.69 -37.86 2.74
CA ALA A 413 -8.09 -37.91 4.12
C ALA A 413 -7.78 -36.62 4.85
N GLY A 414 -8.62 -36.28 5.81
CA GLY A 414 -8.45 -35.10 6.66
C GLY A 414 -9.34 -33.92 6.35
N ASN A 415 -10.08 -33.93 5.22
CA ASN A 415 -10.90 -32.80 4.82
C ASN A 415 -12.16 -32.68 5.69
N GLY A 416 -12.46 -31.47 6.17
CA GLY A 416 -13.73 -31.19 6.85
C GLY A 416 -14.93 -31.34 5.91
N LEU A 417 -14.85 -30.66 4.77
CA LEU A 417 -15.79 -30.73 3.66
C LEU A 417 -15.03 -30.90 2.35
N LEU A 418 -15.42 -31.89 1.54
CA LEU A 418 -15.04 -32.05 0.15
C LEU A 418 -16.28 -31.88 -0.73
N ALA A 419 -16.38 -30.76 -1.46
CA ALA A 419 -17.53 -30.41 -2.30
C ALA A 419 -17.15 -30.35 -3.79
N GLY A 420 -17.81 -31.16 -4.64
CA GLY A 420 -17.68 -31.14 -6.10
C GLY A 420 -19.02 -30.88 -6.77
N ALA A 421 -19.11 -29.92 -7.70
CA ALA A 421 -20.32 -29.61 -8.47
C ALA A 421 -21.62 -29.52 -7.63
N SER A 422 -21.52 -29.03 -6.39
CA SER A 422 -22.58 -29.11 -5.37
C SER A 422 -22.98 -27.74 -4.84
N ILE A 423 -24.13 -27.67 -4.15
CA ILE A 423 -24.57 -26.50 -3.39
C ILE A 423 -24.49 -26.86 -1.90
N VAL A 424 -23.68 -26.15 -1.13
CA VAL A 424 -23.47 -26.43 0.30
C VAL A 424 -23.71 -25.17 1.11
N THR A 425 -24.63 -25.22 2.07
CA THR A 425 -24.85 -24.14 3.04
C THR A 425 -24.50 -24.63 4.44
N ILE A 426 -23.62 -23.91 5.11
CA ILE A 426 -23.17 -24.16 6.48
C ILE A 426 -23.45 -22.93 7.33
N GLU A 427 -24.09 -23.13 8.47
CA GLU A 427 -24.45 -22.07 9.40
C GLU A 427 -24.13 -22.46 10.84
N GLU A 428 -23.57 -21.51 11.61
CA GLU A 428 -23.31 -21.66 13.05
C GLU A 428 -22.63 -23.00 13.42
N SER A 429 -21.65 -23.43 12.63
CA SER A 429 -21.02 -24.74 12.80
C SER A 429 -19.52 -24.63 13.10
N LEU A 430 -18.96 -25.69 13.67
CA LEU A 430 -17.54 -25.82 13.97
C LEU A 430 -16.89 -26.88 13.08
N PHE A 431 -15.80 -26.50 12.43
CA PHE A 431 -14.86 -27.44 11.82
C PHE A 431 -13.54 -27.36 12.55
N GLU A 432 -13.03 -28.48 13.04
CA GLU A 432 -11.83 -28.51 13.86
C GLU A 432 -10.91 -29.71 13.57
N GLY A 433 -9.60 -29.49 13.61
CA GLY A 433 -8.61 -30.57 13.57
C GLY A 433 -8.66 -31.33 12.24
N SER A 434 -8.85 -30.60 11.14
CA SER A 434 -8.68 -31.13 9.81
C SER A 434 -7.20 -31.33 9.53
N SER A 435 -6.87 -32.48 8.95
CA SER A 435 -5.50 -32.89 8.66
C SER A 435 -5.10 -32.66 7.19
N ALA A 436 -6.07 -32.22 6.39
CA ALA A 436 -6.00 -31.67 5.02
C ALA A 436 -6.86 -30.38 4.97
N PRO A 437 -7.15 -29.80 3.79
CA PRO A 437 -7.96 -28.60 3.72
C PRO A 437 -9.27 -28.70 4.51
N THR A 438 -9.58 -27.71 5.35
CA THR A 438 -10.83 -27.77 6.15
C THR A 438 -12.04 -27.78 5.22
N ILE A 439 -12.04 -26.91 4.22
CA ILE A 439 -13.03 -26.81 3.16
C ILE A 439 -12.32 -26.91 1.81
N PHE A 440 -12.67 -27.92 1.03
CA PHE A 440 -12.20 -28.07 -0.35
C PHE A 440 -13.40 -28.02 -1.29
N ALA A 441 -13.42 -27.05 -2.20
CA ALA A 441 -14.47 -26.84 -3.18
C ALA A 441 -13.88 -26.92 -4.60
N ASP A 442 -14.47 -27.75 -5.47
CA ASP A 442 -14.01 -27.95 -6.85
C ASP A 442 -15.19 -28.12 -7.83
N GLN A 443 -14.90 -28.18 -9.13
CA GLN A 443 -15.83 -28.49 -10.20
C GLN A 443 -17.08 -27.60 -10.19
N GLY A 444 -16.91 -26.31 -9.91
CA GLY A 444 -18.01 -25.35 -9.88
C GLY A 444 -18.93 -25.47 -8.66
N ALA A 445 -18.48 -26.08 -7.56
CA ALA A 445 -19.23 -26.09 -6.31
C ALA A 445 -19.53 -24.67 -5.80
N ASP A 446 -20.71 -24.47 -5.22
CA ASP A 446 -21.19 -23.24 -4.60
C ASP A 446 -21.33 -23.49 -3.08
N VAL A 447 -20.42 -22.91 -2.29
CA VAL A 447 -20.31 -23.15 -0.85
C VAL A 447 -20.51 -21.84 -0.09
N THR A 448 -21.56 -21.77 0.73
CA THR A 448 -21.81 -20.64 1.63
C THR A 448 -21.58 -21.08 3.07
N ILE A 449 -20.71 -20.37 3.80
CA ILE A 449 -20.44 -20.60 5.22
C ILE A 449 -20.70 -19.32 5.98
N SER A 450 -21.57 -19.39 7.00
CA SER A 450 -21.91 -18.22 7.80
C SER A 450 -21.81 -18.49 9.30
N ARG A 451 -21.35 -17.47 10.06
CA ARG A 451 -21.31 -17.46 11.53
C ARG A 451 -20.63 -18.70 12.12
N SER A 452 -19.60 -19.21 11.44
CA SER A 452 -18.96 -20.50 11.74
C SER A 452 -17.50 -20.30 12.13
N LEU A 453 -16.95 -21.29 12.84
CA LEU A 453 -15.54 -21.35 13.22
C LEU A 453 -14.84 -22.46 12.44
N LEU A 454 -13.75 -22.11 11.75
CA LEU A 454 -12.87 -23.05 11.06
C LEU A 454 -11.53 -23.07 11.79
N ARG A 455 -11.13 -24.22 12.32
CA ARG A 455 -9.89 -24.40 13.07
C ARG A 455 -9.11 -25.58 12.50
N ALA A 456 -8.06 -25.30 11.73
CA ALA A 456 -7.12 -26.31 11.29
C ALA A 456 -6.29 -26.84 12.47
N ASP A 457 -5.71 -28.03 12.31
CA ASP A 457 -4.70 -28.54 13.23
C ASP A 457 -3.46 -27.62 13.18
N PRO A 458 -3.06 -26.95 14.29
CA PRO A 458 -1.95 -26.01 14.31
C PRO A 458 -0.60 -26.66 14.02
N GLU A 459 -0.46 -27.97 14.23
CA GLU A 459 0.76 -28.71 13.92
C GLU A 459 0.88 -29.02 12.42
N ARG A 460 -0.21 -28.84 11.66
CA ARG A 460 -0.27 -29.16 10.24
C ARG A 460 -0.39 -27.92 9.37
N ARG A 461 0.30 -27.98 8.23
CA ARG A 461 0.32 -26.91 7.22
C ARG A 461 -0.81 -27.09 6.22
N VAL A 462 -2.05 -26.95 6.69
CA VAL A 462 -3.24 -27.13 5.85
C VAL A 462 -3.92 -25.81 5.54
N GLU A 463 -4.51 -25.74 4.35
CA GLU A 463 -5.43 -24.70 3.92
C GLU A 463 -6.74 -24.76 4.71
N LEU A 464 -7.30 -23.64 5.16
CA LEU A 464 -8.66 -23.64 5.71
C LEU A 464 -9.69 -23.73 4.58
N VAL A 465 -9.49 -22.98 3.50
CA VAL A 465 -10.36 -22.98 2.33
C VAL A 465 -9.52 -23.09 1.06
N ASP A 466 -9.75 -24.14 0.28
CA ASP A 466 -9.17 -24.35 -1.04
C ASP A 466 -10.28 -24.44 -2.09
N ALA A 467 -10.29 -23.50 -3.04
CA ALA A 467 -11.29 -23.39 -4.09
C ALA A 467 -10.64 -23.55 -5.48
N LEU A 468 -11.11 -24.54 -6.24
CA LEU A 468 -10.60 -24.92 -7.56
C LEU A 468 -11.73 -25.02 -8.59
N GLY A 469 -11.37 -25.19 -9.87
CA GLY A 469 -12.31 -25.64 -10.91
C GLY A 469 -13.57 -24.78 -11.10
N GLY A 470 -13.47 -23.46 -10.90
CA GLY A 470 -14.61 -22.55 -11.01
C GLY A 470 -15.53 -22.53 -9.79
N ALA A 471 -15.13 -23.13 -8.67
CA ALA A 471 -15.88 -23.10 -7.43
C ALA A 471 -16.07 -21.68 -6.89
N ARG A 472 -17.20 -21.44 -6.23
CA ARG A 472 -17.54 -20.20 -5.53
C ARG A 472 -17.68 -20.49 -4.06
N VAL A 473 -16.94 -19.75 -3.23
CA VAL A 473 -17.02 -19.86 -1.77
C VAL A 473 -17.34 -18.51 -1.16
N GLU A 474 -18.45 -18.43 -0.44
CA GLU A 474 -18.87 -17.24 0.31
C GLU A 474 -18.71 -17.48 1.82
N LEU A 475 -17.94 -16.62 2.49
CA LEU A 475 -17.67 -16.66 3.92
C LEU A 475 -18.26 -15.41 4.57
N GLY A 476 -19.30 -15.55 5.40
CA GLY A 476 -19.97 -14.45 6.09
C GLY A 476 -19.84 -14.55 7.61
N ARG A 477 -19.15 -13.60 8.26
CA ARG A 477 -18.87 -13.67 9.71
C ARG A 477 -18.21 -14.99 10.11
N VAL A 478 -17.15 -15.36 9.41
CA VAL A 478 -16.38 -16.58 9.70
C VAL A 478 -15.14 -16.20 10.49
N THR A 479 -14.84 -16.99 11.52
CA THR A 479 -13.54 -16.97 12.19
C THR A 479 -12.71 -18.16 11.73
N ALA A 480 -11.46 -17.91 11.36
CA ALA A 480 -10.53 -18.86 10.80
C ALA A 480 -9.24 -18.93 11.64
N MET A 481 -8.78 -20.13 11.96
CA MET A 481 -7.55 -20.37 12.72
C MET A 481 -6.73 -21.47 12.05
N GLY A 482 -5.58 -21.14 11.48
CA GLY A 482 -4.78 -22.11 10.72
C GLY A 482 -3.55 -21.52 10.05
N ALA A 483 -2.72 -22.36 9.44
CA ALA A 483 -1.47 -21.93 8.80
C ALA A 483 -1.70 -21.25 7.43
N LYS A 484 -2.60 -21.77 6.60
CA LYS A 484 -3.01 -21.18 5.32
C LYS A 484 -4.50 -20.91 5.32
N LEU A 485 -4.94 -19.74 4.91
CA LEU A 485 -6.32 -19.32 5.13
C LEU A 485 -7.19 -19.56 3.91
N LEU A 486 -6.94 -18.83 2.83
CA LEU A 486 -7.76 -18.87 1.62
C LEU A 486 -6.88 -19.12 0.41
N TYR A 487 -7.23 -20.11 -0.39
CA TYR A 487 -6.56 -20.43 -1.64
C TYR A 487 -7.57 -20.51 -2.79
N ALA A 488 -7.37 -19.69 -3.83
CA ALA A 488 -8.22 -19.66 -5.03
C ALA A 488 -7.39 -19.94 -6.28
N HIS A 489 -7.73 -21.01 -7.01
CA HIS A 489 -7.01 -21.41 -8.22
C HIS A 489 -7.91 -21.48 -9.46
N GLY A 490 -7.34 -21.18 -10.63
CA GLY A 490 -8.06 -21.23 -11.90
C GLY A 490 -9.21 -20.23 -11.89
N GLU A 491 -10.42 -20.63 -12.28
CA GLU A 491 -11.58 -19.73 -12.32
C GLU A 491 -12.31 -19.60 -10.97
N ALA A 492 -11.73 -20.10 -9.88
CA ALA A 492 -12.38 -20.09 -8.56
C ALA A 492 -12.50 -18.67 -7.97
N GLU A 493 -13.56 -18.46 -7.21
CA GLU A 493 -13.88 -17.19 -6.56
C GLU A 493 -14.15 -17.41 -5.06
N ILE A 494 -13.46 -16.65 -4.21
CA ILE A 494 -13.75 -16.61 -2.77
C ILE A 494 -14.17 -15.20 -2.39
N ARG A 495 -15.32 -15.06 -1.72
CA ARG A 495 -15.80 -13.81 -1.13
C ARG A 495 -15.83 -13.96 0.38
N ALA A 496 -15.19 -13.05 1.11
CA ALA A 496 -15.18 -13.08 2.56
C ALA A 496 -15.62 -11.72 3.13
N THR A 497 -16.71 -11.73 3.89
CA THR A 497 -17.31 -10.55 4.53
C THR A 497 -17.31 -10.73 6.04
N ASP A 498 -16.89 -9.71 6.78
CA ASP A 498 -16.74 -9.76 8.24
C ASP A 498 -15.82 -10.92 8.67
N PHE A 499 -14.69 -11.10 7.99
CA PHE A 499 -13.81 -12.24 8.16
C PHE A 499 -12.70 -11.94 9.18
N VAL A 500 -12.51 -12.84 10.14
CA VAL A 500 -11.42 -12.75 11.12
C VAL A 500 -10.55 -13.98 10.97
N SER A 501 -9.24 -13.78 10.85
CA SER A 501 -8.29 -14.88 10.75
C SER A 501 -7.04 -14.72 11.60
N PHE A 502 -6.64 -15.84 12.19
CA PHE A 502 -5.44 -15.99 13.01
C PHE A 502 -4.52 -17.03 12.38
N GLY A 503 -3.38 -16.57 11.88
CA GLY A 503 -2.29 -17.45 11.48
C GLY A 503 -1.78 -18.25 12.67
N ALA A 504 -1.60 -19.56 12.50
CA ALA A 504 -0.80 -20.36 13.42
C ALA A 504 0.69 -20.06 13.17
N PRO A 505 1.49 -19.77 14.19
CA PRO A 505 2.94 -19.62 14.01
C PRO A 505 3.50 -20.95 13.53
N VAL A 506 4.05 -20.98 12.32
CA VAL A 506 4.70 -22.16 11.76
C VAL A 506 6.22 -22.00 11.93
N ALA A 507 6.95 -23.10 11.88
CA ALA A 507 8.40 -23.02 11.76
C ALA A 507 8.76 -22.65 10.32
N VAL A 508 9.53 -21.58 10.13
CA VAL A 508 10.05 -21.02 8.86
C VAL A 508 10.28 -22.07 7.76
N GLY A 509 9.58 -21.92 6.62
CA GLY A 509 9.74 -22.71 5.39
C GLY A 509 8.60 -22.45 4.37
N ASP A 510 8.85 -22.71 3.08
CA ASP A 510 8.09 -22.27 1.88
C ASP A 510 6.55 -22.49 1.80
N ALA A 511 5.86 -22.99 2.82
CA ALA A 511 4.55 -23.62 2.67
C ALA A 511 3.41 -23.08 3.56
N GLY A 512 3.30 -21.78 3.78
CA GLY A 512 2.26 -21.21 4.66
C GLY A 512 1.71 -19.84 4.25
N SER A 513 1.52 -19.54 2.97
CA SER A 513 0.90 -18.26 2.55
C SER A 513 -0.46 -18.06 3.23
N GLY A 514 -0.68 -16.89 3.84
CA GLY A 514 -1.99 -16.57 4.43
C GLY A 514 -3.10 -16.59 3.41
N LEU A 515 -2.90 -15.88 2.30
CA LEU A 515 -3.80 -15.88 1.14
C LEU A 515 -3.00 -16.24 -0.11
N GLY A 516 -3.49 -17.18 -0.91
CA GLY A 516 -2.88 -17.55 -2.17
C GLY A 516 -3.88 -17.51 -3.32
N LEU A 517 -3.51 -16.86 -4.42
CA LEU A 517 -4.29 -16.85 -5.64
C LEU A 517 -3.40 -17.25 -6.81
N SER A 518 -3.90 -18.13 -7.66
CA SER A 518 -3.25 -18.53 -8.92
C SER A 518 -4.30 -18.72 -10.01
N GLY A 519 -4.55 -17.66 -10.78
CA GLY A 519 -5.65 -17.56 -11.75
C GLY A 519 -7.00 -17.15 -11.14
N GLY A 520 -7.22 -17.37 -9.83
CA GLY A 520 -8.49 -17.14 -9.15
C GLY A 520 -8.73 -15.71 -8.69
N THR A 521 -9.90 -15.49 -8.07
CA THR A 521 -10.32 -14.20 -7.50
C THR A 521 -10.61 -14.33 -6.00
N ILE A 522 -10.11 -13.40 -5.19
CA ILE A 522 -10.52 -13.24 -3.79
C ILE A 522 -11.04 -11.81 -3.58
N VAL A 523 -12.22 -11.69 -2.98
CA VAL A 523 -12.84 -10.42 -2.60
C VAL A 523 -13.00 -10.37 -1.08
N LEU A 524 -12.43 -9.35 -0.44
CA LEU A 524 -12.48 -9.14 1.01
C LEU A 524 -13.31 -7.90 1.37
N GLU A 525 -14.20 -8.01 2.34
CA GLU A 525 -14.94 -6.88 2.90
C GLU A 525 -14.91 -6.94 4.43
N ARG A 526 -14.33 -5.92 5.07
CA ARG A 526 -14.17 -5.89 6.55
C ARG A 526 -13.46 -7.17 7.02
N ALA A 527 -12.21 -7.32 6.58
CA ALA A 527 -11.40 -8.50 6.86
C ALA A 527 -10.21 -8.13 7.75
N TRP A 528 -9.98 -8.93 8.78
CA TRP A 528 -8.80 -8.81 9.65
C TRP A 528 -8.04 -10.12 9.61
N ILE A 529 -6.79 -10.06 9.21
CA ILE A 529 -5.93 -11.23 8.99
C ILE A 529 -4.61 -10.96 9.72
N SER A 530 -4.31 -11.80 10.71
CA SER A 530 -3.14 -11.63 11.56
C SER A 530 -2.24 -12.85 11.60
N ASN A 531 -1.07 -12.67 12.22
CA ASN A 531 -0.05 -13.69 12.35
C ASN A 531 0.32 -14.32 11.01
N LEU A 532 0.35 -13.48 9.97
CA LEU A 532 0.85 -13.87 8.66
C LEU A 532 2.36 -14.08 8.78
N GLU A 533 2.79 -15.33 8.88
CA GLU A 533 4.20 -15.66 8.74
C GLU A 533 4.65 -15.51 7.27
N LEU A 534 3.72 -15.72 6.34
CA LEU A 534 3.96 -15.63 4.89
C LEU A 534 2.95 -14.73 4.19
N SER A 535 3.43 -14.23 3.05
CA SER A 535 2.81 -13.23 2.20
C SER A 535 1.42 -13.58 1.70
N VAL A 536 0.62 -12.55 1.43
CA VAL A 536 -0.49 -12.61 0.48
C VAL A 536 0.10 -12.72 -0.93
N ARG A 537 -0.14 -13.83 -1.64
CA ARG A 537 0.38 -14.06 -3.01
C ARG A 537 -0.74 -14.00 -4.04
N VAL A 538 -0.60 -13.11 -5.01
CA VAL A 538 -1.54 -12.93 -6.12
C VAL A 538 -0.80 -13.22 -7.42
N LEU A 539 -1.00 -14.41 -8.01
CA LEU A 539 -0.21 -14.92 -9.13
C LEU A 539 -1.07 -15.31 -10.34
N ALA A 540 -0.42 -15.51 -11.49
CA ALA A 540 -1.00 -16.10 -12.69
C ALA A 540 -2.30 -15.42 -13.19
N GLY A 541 -2.33 -14.09 -13.24
CA GLY A 541 -3.49 -13.33 -13.71
C GLY A 541 -4.63 -13.20 -12.69
N SER A 542 -4.37 -13.50 -11.42
CA SER A 542 -5.36 -13.41 -10.35
C SER A 542 -5.79 -11.99 -10.02
N LEU A 543 -6.97 -11.89 -9.39
CA LEU A 543 -7.50 -10.64 -8.84
C LEU A 543 -7.69 -10.75 -7.33
N LEU A 544 -6.99 -9.89 -6.59
CA LEU A 544 -7.30 -9.61 -5.19
C LEU A 544 -8.02 -8.26 -5.11
N ALA A 545 -9.25 -8.24 -4.61
CA ALA A 545 -10.00 -7.01 -4.36
C ALA A 545 -10.41 -6.92 -2.89
N GLY A 546 -10.46 -5.72 -2.33
CA GLY A 546 -10.98 -5.59 -0.98
C GLY A 546 -11.21 -4.18 -0.47
N THR A 547 -12.06 -4.09 0.53
CA THR A 547 -12.39 -2.87 1.26
C THR A 547 -12.38 -3.14 2.76
N ASP A 548 -11.79 -2.24 3.55
CA ASP A 548 -11.65 -2.40 5.01
C ASP A 548 -10.84 -3.67 5.35
N VAL A 549 -9.58 -3.69 4.93
CA VAL A 549 -8.70 -4.86 5.10
C VAL A 549 -7.54 -4.52 6.03
N GLU A 550 -7.33 -5.34 7.05
CA GLU A 550 -6.16 -5.27 7.92
C GLU A 550 -5.33 -6.55 7.78
N LEU A 551 -4.07 -6.39 7.37
CA LEU A 551 -3.09 -7.46 7.23
C LEU A 551 -1.98 -7.25 8.25
N ARG A 552 -1.74 -8.24 9.12
CA ARG A 552 -0.67 -8.21 10.12
C ARG A 552 0.27 -9.39 9.99
N GLY A 553 1.54 -9.07 9.81
CA GLY A 553 2.63 -10.03 9.83
C GLY A 553 3.15 -10.33 11.22
N SER A 554 3.65 -11.54 11.41
CA SER A 554 4.32 -11.96 12.66
C SER A 554 5.81 -12.29 12.46
N GLY A 555 6.32 -12.29 11.23
CA GLY A 555 7.63 -12.84 10.88
C GLY A 555 8.54 -11.90 10.08
N ALA A 556 9.83 -12.22 10.09
CA ALA A 556 10.91 -11.40 9.56
C ALA A 556 11.30 -11.68 8.08
N ALA A 557 10.66 -12.62 7.39
CA ALA A 557 11.29 -13.27 6.23
C ALA A 557 10.70 -13.00 4.83
N HIS A 558 9.51 -12.39 4.69
CA HIS A 558 8.86 -12.25 3.38
C HIS A 558 8.05 -10.95 3.25
N ASP A 559 7.83 -10.54 1.99
CA ASP A 559 6.89 -9.49 1.61
C ASP A 559 5.51 -9.74 2.23
N MET A 560 4.78 -8.73 2.66
CA MET A 560 3.42 -8.92 3.16
C MET A 560 2.42 -9.16 2.03
N LEU A 561 2.64 -8.51 0.88
CA LEU A 561 1.80 -8.63 -0.31
C LEU A 561 2.70 -8.76 -1.54
N SER A 562 2.56 -9.86 -2.27
CA SER A 562 3.26 -10.15 -3.51
C SER A 562 2.26 -10.28 -4.66
N VAL A 563 2.33 -9.41 -5.67
CA VAL A 563 1.44 -9.45 -6.86
C VAL A 563 2.29 -9.69 -8.11
N ALA A 564 2.15 -10.83 -8.79
CA ALA A 564 3.01 -11.13 -9.93
C ALA A 564 2.27 -11.79 -11.10
N SER A 565 2.95 -11.84 -12.26
CA SER A 565 2.52 -12.61 -13.43
C SER A 565 1.17 -12.16 -14.01
N GLY A 566 1.04 -10.86 -14.31
CA GLY A 566 -0.18 -10.30 -14.91
C GLY A 566 -1.34 -10.11 -13.94
N SER A 567 -1.10 -10.27 -12.64
CA SER A 567 -2.13 -10.20 -11.61
C SER A 567 -2.48 -8.76 -11.23
N ARG A 568 -3.56 -8.60 -10.47
CA ARG A 568 -4.02 -7.30 -10.00
C ARG A 568 -4.43 -7.35 -8.53
N ALA A 569 -4.02 -6.34 -7.76
CA ALA A 569 -4.55 -6.07 -6.42
C ALA A 569 -5.19 -4.68 -6.36
N VAL A 570 -6.44 -4.60 -5.89
CA VAL A 570 -7.19 -3.35 -5.70
C VAL A 570 -7.76 -3.31 -4.29
N LEU A 571 -7.13 -2.54 -3.40
CA LEU A 571 -7.52 -2.45 -1.99
C LEU A 571 -7.88 -1.01 -1.61
N SER A 572 -8.94 -0.85 -0.81
CA SER A 572 -9.34 0.43 -0.24
C SER A 572 -9.53 0.37 1.27
N ARG A 573 -9.15 1.45 1.98
CA ARG A 573 -9.11 1.49 3.45
C ARG A 573 -8.36 0.28 4.01
N VAL A 574 -7.05 0.25 3.74
CA VAL A 574 -6.19 -0.90 4.07
C VAL A 574 -5.16 -0.53 5.12
N ARG A 575 -4.94 -1.41 6.10
CA ARG A 575 -3.81 -1.33 7.01
C ARG A 575 -2.92 -2.54 6.84
N ILE A 576 -1.63 -2.30 6.65
CA ILE A 576 -0.60 -3.33 6.56
C ILE A 576 0.42 -3.05 7.65
N THR A 577 0.63 -4.01 8.54
CA THR A 577 1.63 -3.91 9.61
C THR A 577 2.51 -5.15 9.56
N ASN A 578 3.80 -5.00 9.30
CA ASN A 578 4.72 -6.13 9.17
C ASN A 578 6.05 -5.91 9.90
N ALA A 579 6.68 -7.02 10.28
CA ALA A 579 7.96 -7.10 10.97
C ALA A 579 9.14 -7.52 10.06
N GLY A 580 9.00 -7.50 8.72
CA GLY A 580 10.10 -7.96 7.85
C GLY A 580 10.11 -7.52 6.39
N GLY A 581 8.98 -7.46 5.68
CA GLY A 581 8.94 -7.16 4.24
C GLY A 581 7.74 -6.31 3.80
N GLY A 582 7.92 -5.46 2.79
CA GLY A 582 6.87 -4.58 2.30
C GLY A 582 5.94 -5.22 1.28
N ILE A 583 5.65 -4.50 0.21
CA ILE A 583 4.78 -4.93 -0.89
C ILE A 583 5.63 -5.08 -2.13
N THR A 584 5.64 -6.25 -2.77
CA THR A 584 6.39 -6.48 -4.00
C THR A 584 5.44 -6.81 -5.13
N TYR A 585 5.64 -6.24 -6.32
CA TYR A 585 4.89 -6.70 -7.47
C TYR A 585 5.63 -6.59 -8.79
N ALA A 586 5.42 -7.58 -9.66
CA ALA A 586 6.14 -7.74 -10.93
C ALA A 586 5.21 -8.11 -12.08
N ASP A 587 5.34 -7.40 -13.20
CA ASP A 587 4.50 -7.51 -14.40
C ASP A 587 3.00 -7.47 -14.07
N SER A 588 2.60 -6.62 -13.13
CA SER A 588 1.28 -6.64 -12.49
C SER A 588 0.76 -5.23 -12.19
N ALA A 589 -0.47 -5.11 -11.68
CA ALA A 589 -1.07 -3.84 -11.29
C ALA A 589 -1.43 -3.80 -9.80
N LEU A 590 -0.99 -2.76 -9.11
CA LEU A 590 -1.32 -2.50 -7.70
C LEU A 590 -2.03 -1.15 -7.57
N ALA A 591 -3.23 -1.16 -6.99
CA ALA A 591 -3.98 0.05 -6.66
C ALA A 591 -4.37 0.05 -5.18
N LEU A 592 -3.87 1.02 -4.43
CA LEU A 592 -4.19 1.21 -3.00
C LEU A 592 -4.80 2.60 -2.79
N THR A 593 -5.94 2.64 -2.09
CA THR A 593 -6.60 3.89 -1.68
C THR A 593 -6.85 3.90 -0.18
N ASP A 594 -6.57 5.00 0.51
CA ASP A 594 -6.66 5.07 1.98
C ASP A 594 -5.83 3.97 2.66
N ALA A 595 -4.52 3.96 2.40
CA ALA A 595 -3.62 2.91 2.90
C ALA A 595 -2.70 3.41 4.01
N ALA A 596 -2.60 2.66 5.10
CA ALA A 596 -1.59 2.83 6.13
C ALA A 596 -0.67 1.60 6.15
N ILE A 597 0.59 1.79 5.79
CA ILE A 597 1.59 0.74 5.67
C ILE A 597 2.69 1.02 6.68
N GLN A 598 2.96 0.06 7.57
CA GLN A 598 4.04 0.14 8.55
C GLN A 598 4.91 -1.10 8.43
N ILE A 599 6.16 -0.92 8.01
CA ILE A 599 7.14 -1.99 7.82
C ILE A 599 8.32 -1.75 8.77
N GLN A 600 8.51 -2.68 9.70
CA GLN A 600 9.70 -2.74 10.53
C GLN A 600 10.76 -3.59 9.84
N GLY A 601 12.02 -3.18 9.93
CA GLY A 601 13.16 -3.85 9.32
C GLY A 601 13.44 -5.17 10.03
N GLY A 602 13.40 -6.25 9.27
CA GLY A 602 13.88 -7.55 9.74
C GLY A 602 15.40 -7.65 9.64
N PRO A 603 16.09 -8.34 10.57
CA PRO A 603 17.56 -8.45 10.56
C PRO A 603 18.19 -9.24 9.39
N TRP A 604 17.43 -9.69 8.38
CA TRP A 604 17.74 -10.94 7.66
C TRP A 604 17.95 -10.93 6.14
N SER A 605 17.85 -9.84 5.40
CA SER A 605 17.89 -9.94 3.92
C SER A 605 19.18 -9.47 3.22
N GLY A 606 20.04 -8.64 3.83
CA GLY A 606 21.16 -8.00 3.09
C GLY A 606 20.73 -7.13 1.90
N ILE A 607 19.43 -7.08 1.62
CA ILE A 607 18.70 -6.20 0.73
C ILE A 607 17.82 -5.38 1.67
N ALA A 608 17.94 -4.06 1.63
CA ALA A 608 17.15 -3.19 2.47
C ALA A 608 15.65 -3.46 2.27
N PRO A 609 14.86 -3.54 3.35
CA PRO A 609 13.41 -3.66 3.22
C PRO A 609 12.91 -2.48 2.40
N SER A 610 12.14 -2.77 1.35
CA SER A 610 11.37 -1.75 0.63
C SER A 610 9.93 -1.81 1.12
N GLY A 611 9.34 -0.65 1.41
CA GLY A 611 7.93 -0.55 1.75
C GLY A 611 7.05 -0.96 0.57
N VAL A 612 7.36 -0.46 -0.63
CA VAL A 612 6.75 -0.89 -1.90
C VAL A 612 7.81 -1.05 -2.98
N GLU A 613 7.97 -2.24 -3.54
CA GLU A 613 8.76 -2.54 -4.73
C GLU A 613 7.85 -2.77 -5.94
N ALA A 614 8.02 -1.95 -6.98
CA ALA A 614 7.13 -1.84 -8.12
C ALA A 614 7.81 -2.21 -9.45
N ALA A 615 7.29 -3.22 -10.16
CA ALA A 615 7.67 -3.58 -11.52
C ALA A 615 6.41 -3.79 -12.40
N GLY A 616 5.54 -2.78 -12.51
CA GLY A 616 4.31 -2.84 -13.31
C GLY A 616 3.54 -1.53 -13.36
N ALA A 617 2.22 -1.54 -13.15
CA ALA A 617 1.41 -0.33 -12.99
C ALA A 617 1.15 -0.03 -11.49
N LEU A 618 1.48 1.19 -11.03
CA LEU A 618 1.26 1.63 -9.64
C LEU A 618 0.21 2.73 -9.56
N GLU A 619 -0.77 2.58 -8.66
CA GLU A 619 -1.65 3.67 -8.24
C GLU A 619 -1.76 3.70 -6.71
N LEU A 620 -1.24 4.76 -6.09
CA LEU A 620 -1.34 5.02 -4.66
C LEU A 620 -2.09 6.32 -4.43
N ARG A 621 -3.15 6.29 -3.60
CA ARG A 621 -3.93 7.48 -3.22
C ARG A 621 -4.20 7.54 -1.73
N ARG A 622 -3.91 8.68 -1.09
CA ARG A 622 -4.09 8.88 0.36
C ARG A 622 -3.36 7.77 1.13
N VAL A 623 -2.04 7.75 1.02
CA VAL A 623 -1.18 6.70 1.58
C VAL A 623 -0.26 7.26 2.65
N ARG A 624 -0.20 6.60 3.80
CA ARG A 624 0.85 6.79 4.80
C ARG A 624 1.73 5.54 4.80
N LEU A 625 3.00 5.69 4.48
CA LEU A 625 3.97 4.61 4.48
C LEU A 625 5.08 4.94 5.47
N GLU A 626 5.27 4.07 6.45
CA GLU A 626 6.35 4.11 7.43
C GLU A 626 7.22 2.87 7.20
N SER A 627 8.50 3.06 6.90
CA SER A 627 9.43 1.96 6.62
C SER A 627 10.80 2.20 7.23
N GLU A 628 11.42 1.14 7.73
CA GLU A 628 12.88 1.09 7.92
C GLU A 628 13.52 0.69 6.58
N GLY A 629 14.35 1.55 6.00
CA GLY A 629 14.91 1.36 4.66
C GLY A 629 14.20 2.15 3.56
N PHE A 630 13.93 1.51 2.41
CA PHE A 630 13.31 2.19 1.26
C PHE A 630 11.82 2.39 1.50
N GLY A 631 11.30 3.60 1.27
CA GLY A 631 9.86 3.85 1.27
C GLY A 631 9.19 3.19 0.06
N ILE A 632 9.45 3.73 -1.13
CA ILE A 632 8.95 3.22 -2.41
C ILE A 632 10.14 3.06 -3.38
N PHE A 633 10.28 1.88 -3.95
CA PHE A 633 11.27 1.52 -4.94
C PHE A 633 10.58 1.11 -6.25
N ILE A 634 10.75 1.90 -7.31
CA ILE A 634 10.18 1.67 -8.64
C ILE A 634 11.27 1.07 -9.53
N ALA A 635 11.20 -0.23 -9.76
CA ALA A 635 12.17 -0.97 -10.56
C ALA A 635 12.04 -0.65 -12.07
N LYS A 636 12.99 -1.16 -12.86
CA LYS A 636 12.97 -0.98 -14.33
C LYS A 636 11.74 -1.68 -14.94
N GLY A 637 11.17 -1.07 -15.98
CA GLY A 637 10.06 -1.67 -16.75
C GLY A 637 8.66 -1.26 -16.33
N VAL A 638 8.53 -0.40 -15.30
CA VAL A 638 7.25 0.19 -14.89
C VAL A 638 6.67 1.04 -16.02
N SER A 639 5.43 0.73 -16.42
CA SER A 639 4.75 1.42 -17.51
C SER A 639 4.18 2.78 -17.07
N SER A 640 3.70 2.86 -15.83
CA SER A 640 3.23 4.09 -15.22
C SER A 640 3.12 3.94 -13.71
N ALA A 641 3.50 4.99 -12.97
CA ALA A 641 3.24 5.10 -11.54
C ALA A 641 2.56 6.42 -11.21
N THR A 642 1.47 6.39 -10.44
CA THR A 642 0.79 7.57 -9.90
C THR A 642 0.75 7.46 -8.38
N ILE A 643 1.27 8.47 -7.70
CA ILE A 643 1.28 8.59 -6.25
C ILE A 643 0.66 9.93 -5.88
N ALA A 644 -0.48 9.91 -5.20
CA ALA A 644 -1.21 11.11 -4.82
C ALA A 644 -1.59 11.10 -3.33
N ASP A 645 -1.53 12.27 -2.67
CA ASP A 645 -1.81 12.42 -1.24
C ASP A 645 -0.99 11.44 -0.39
N ALA A 646 0.34 11.45 -0.54
CA ALA A 646 1.20 10.46 0.12
C ALA A 646 2.11 11.10 1.18
N LEU A 647 2.17 10.48 2.35
CA LEU A 647 3.18 10.74 3.38
C LEU A 647 4.10 9.53 3.48
N LEU A 648 5.36 9.68 3.09
CA LEU A 648 6.39 8.66 3.22
C LEU A 648 7.34 9.04 4.34
N VAL A 649 7.40 8.22 5.37
CA VAL A 649 8.33 8.35 6.49
C VAL A 649 9.30 7.19 6.41
N SER A 650 10.58 7.50 6.18
CA SER A 650 11.62 6.48 6.08
C SER A 650 12.60 6.66 7.22
N HIS A 651 12.88 5.58 7.94
CA HIS A 651 13.87 5.57 9.01
C HIS A 651 15.14 4.85 8.54
N ALA A 652 16.28 5.22 9.14
CA ALA A 652 17.51 4.46 8.97
C ALA A 652 17.29 3.01 9.40
N ALA A 653 17.75 2.06 8.59
CA ALA A 653 17.78 0.68 9.02
C ALA A 653 18.80 0.52 10.17
N ASP A 654 18.50 -0.39 11.10
CA ASP A 654 19.39 -0.72 12.23
C ASP A 654 20.74 -1.32 11.79
N ASP A 655 20.88 -1.73 10.52
CA ASP A 655 22.12 -2.28 9.96
C ASP A 655 23.26 -1.25 9.84
N GLY A 656 22.93 0.04 10.02
CA GLY A 656 23.87 1.14 10.02
C GLY A 656 24.40 1.53 8.64
N ASP A 657 23.87 0.96 7.55
CA ASP A 657 24.19 1.42 6.18
C ASP A 657 23.21 2.54 5.77
N PRO A 658 23.69 3.80 5.70
CA PRO A 658 22.87 4.94 5.30
C PRO A 658 22.19 4.75 3.94
N SER A 659 22.88 4.09 3.01
CA SER A 659 22.56 4.09 1.58
C SER A 659 21.28 3.34 1.24
N ASN A 660 20.76 2.59 2.22
CA ASN A 660 19.58 1.75 2.13
C ASN A 660 18.28 2.44 2.59
N ALA A 661 18.35 3.70 3.04
CA ALA A 661 17.22 4.43 3.60
C ALA A 661 16.85 5.64 2.73
N ALA A 662 16.12 5.38 1.65
CA ALA A 662 15.62 6.39 0.73
C ALA A 662 14.08 6.42 0.68
N GLY A 663 13.49 7.60 0.51
CA GLY A 663 12.02 7.75 0.51
C GLY A 663 11.35 7.20 -0.74
N LEU A 664 11.68 7.74 -1.91
CA LEU A 664 11.13 7.35 -3.21
C LEU A 664 12.26 7.21 -4.25
N VAL A 665 12.55 5.99 -4.70
CA VAL A 665 13.58 5.73 -5.69
C VAL A 665 12.94 5.17 -6.95
N THR A 666 13.30 5.70 -8.11
CA THR A 666 12.98 5.08 -9.40
C THR A 666 14.24 4.68 -10.14
N MET A 667 14.18 3.52 -10.78
CA MET A 667 15.25 2.98 -11.63
C MET A 667 14.94 3.33 -13.09
N GLY A 668 15.98 3.71 -13.82
CA GLY A 668 15.86 4.13 -15.23
C GLY A 668 15.11 3.15 -16.11
N GLY A 669 14.34 3.67 -17.09
CA GLY A 669 13.50 2.89 -17.99
C GLY A 669 12.03 2.78 -17.56
N SER A 670 11.62 3.49 -16.51
CA SER A 670 10.21 3.72 -16.19
C SER A 670 9.64 4.82 -17.10
N LYS A 671 8.49 4.58 -17.72
CA LYS A 671 7.98 5.47 -18.79
C LYS A 671 7.34 6.75 -18.28
N ARG A 672 6.52 6.68 -17.23
CA ARG A 672 5.79 7.83 -16.68
C ARG A 672 5.64 7.75 -15.18
N LEU A 673 6.03 8.81 -14.47
CA LEU A 673 5.82 8.99 -13.04
C LEU A 673 5.01 10.26 -12.79
N ARG A 674 3.93 10.15 -12.02
CA ARG A 674 3.14 11.31 -11.55
C ARG A 674 3.10 11.33 -10.03
N LEU A 675 3.55 12.44 -9.44
CA LEU A 675 3.50 12.71 -8.01
C LEU A 675 2.58 13.91 -7.75
N GLU A 676 1.64 13.80 -6.83
CA GLU A 676 0.68 14.86 -6.50
C GLU A 676 0.48 14.96 -4.98
N ARG A 677 0.86 16.07 -4.34
CA ARG A 677 0.77 16.27 -2.88
C ARG A 677 1.48 15.14 -2.12
N VAL A 678 2.79 15.05 -2.32
CA VAL A 678 3.66 14.05 -1.69
C VAL A 678 4.56 14.72 -0.66
N THR A 679 4.60 14.19 0.55
CA THR A 679 5.52 14.61 1.61
C THR A 679 6.45 13.47 1.98
N LEU A 680 7.75 13.76 2.05
CA LEU A 680 8.82 12.86 2.41
C LEU A 680 9.44 13.35 3.72
N GLN A 681 9.36 12.55 4.78
CA GLN A 681 9.81 12.93 6.12
C GLN A 681 10.96 12.06 6.61
N TRP A 682 12.02 12.74 7.06
CA TRP A 682 13.19 12.16 7.72
C TRP A 682 13.92 10.98 7.01
N PRO A 683 13.94 10.87 5.66
CA PRO A 683 14.80 9.90 5.00
C PRO A 683 16.25 10.08 5.44
N PHE A 684 16.98 8.98 5.56
CA PHE A 684 18.36 9.05 6.03
C PHE A 684 19.30 9.48 4.88
N ASP A 685 19.29 8.80 3.73
CA ASP A 685 20.18 9.16 2.62
C ASP A 685 19.53 10.12 1.62
N VAL A 686 18.62 9.62 0.77
CA VAL A 686 17.99 10.43 -0.28
C VAL A 686 16.46 10.36 -0.17
N PRO A 687 15.77 11.50 0.04
CA PRO A 687 14.31 11.57 0.04
C PRO A 687 13.73 11.03 -1.25
N PHE A 688 14.28 11.45 -2.39
CA PHE A 688 13.87 10.93 -3.67
C PHE A 688 15.04 10.80 -4.65
N SER A 689 14.95 9.82 -5.54
CA SER A 689 15.80 9.68 -6.72
C SER A 689 14.93 9.37 -7.93
N LEU A 690 14.74 10.35 -8.81
CA LEU A 690 13.82 10.25 -9.94
C LEU A 690 14.60 9.98 -11.23
N ASN A 691 14.59 8.74 -11.70
CA ASN A 691 15.21 8.28 -12.94
C ASN A 691 14.12 7.67 -13.84
N SER A 692 13.35 8.50 -14.52
CA SER A 692 12.23 8.09 -15.37
C SER A 692 12.09 9.00 -16.57
N ASP A 693 11.54 8.52 -17.69
CA ASP A 693 11.58 9.25 -18.96
C ASP A 693 10.70 10.52 -18.96
N ASP A 694 9.54 10.44 -18.30
CA ASP A 694 8.50 11.49 -18.18
C ASP A 694 8.06 11.57 -16.72
N VAL A 695 8.44 12.64 -16.01
CA VAL A 695 8.13 12.84 -14.59
C VAL A 695 7.36 14.14 -14.41
N ILE A 696 6.18 14.04 -13.80
CA ILE A 696 5.35 15.20 -13.44
C ILE A 696 5.18 15.21 -11.92
N VAL A 697 5.62 16.28 -11.28
CA VAL A 697 5.52 16.48 -9.83
C VAL A 697 4.71 17.75 -9.56
N THR A 698 3.70 17.63 -8.71
CA THR A 698 2.92 18.76 -8.19
C THR A 698 2.84 18.62 -6.68
N ASP A 699 3.26 19.64 -5.95
CA ASP A 699 3.29 19.64 -4.48
C ASP A 699 4.18 18.54 -3.88
N LEU A 700 5.49 18.75 -3.94
CA LEU A 700 6.46 17.86 -3.29
C LEU A 700 7.12 18.58 -2.12
N ASN A 701 6.98 18.01 -0.92
CA ASN A 701 7.64 18.51 0.28
C ASN A 701 8.65 17.49 0.81
N VAL A 702 9.90 17.91 0.99
CA VAL A 702 10.95 17.17 1.69
C VAL A 702 11.20 17.89 3.01
N ASP A 703 10.93 17.20 4.10
CA ASP A 703 11.04 17.72 5.47
C ASP A 703 12.04 16.85 6.26
N GLY A 704 13.28 17.33 6.31
CA GLY A 704 14.40 16.65 6.97
C GLY A 704 15.10 15.62 6.07
N SER A 705 16.44 15.64 6.03
CA SER A 705 17.24 14.54 5.47
C SER A 705 18.67 14.54 6.03
N HIS A 706 19.33 13.38 6.13
CA HIS A 706 20.69 13.30 6.70
C HIS A 706 21.84 13.43 5.69
N VAL A 707 21.60 13.21 4.40
CA VAL A 707 22.67 13.25 3.37
C VAL A 707 22.31 14.16 2.18
N ARG A 708 21.12 13.99 1.59
CA ARG A 708 20.71 14.70 0.37
C ARG A 708 19.25 15.18 0.42
N GLY A 709 18.90 16.24 -0.29
CA GLY A 709 17.53 16.72 -0.44
C GLY A 709 16.77 16.06 -1.59
N GLY A 710 17.48 15.58 -2.61
CA GLY A 710 16.91 14.79 -3.71
C GLY A 710 17.84 14.66 -4.91
N ASP A 711 17.60 13.65 -5.74
CA ASP A 711 18.35 13.37 -6.97
C ASP A 711 17.39 13.33 -8.18
N LEU A 712 17.70 14.09 -9.24
CA LEU A 712 17.05 14.00 -10.54
C LEU A 712 18.03 13.32 -11.52
N GLY A 713 17.69 12.11 -11.97
CA GLY A 713 18.63 11.16 -12.56
C GLY A 713 18.58 11.00 -14.08
N ALA A 714 17.41 11.09 -14.69
CA ALA A 714 17.21 10.98 -16.14
C ALA A 714 15.84 11.57 -16.55
N GLY A 715 15.70 11.84 -17.86
CA GLY A 715 14.41 12.16 -18.50
C GLY A 715 14.04 13.64 -18.52
N VAL A 716 12.77 13.88 -18.85
CA VAL A 716 12.12 15.20 -18.80
C VAL A 716 11.29 15.25 -17.53
N ILE A 717 11.60 16.23 -16.67
CA ILE A 717 11.03 16.34 -15.32
C ILE A 717 10.40 17.72 -15.18
N GLU A 718 9.08 17.75 -14.99
CA GLU A 718 8.31 18.96 -14.68
C GLU A 718 7.93 18.93 -13.20
N LEU A 719 8.34 19.96 -12.46
CA LEU A 719 8.03 20.09 -11.04
C LEU A 719 7.36 21.42 -10.75
N SER A 720 6.29 21.38 -9.94
CA SER A 720 5.55 22.56 -9.49
C SER A 720 5.36 22.51 -7.98
N ARG A 721 5.71 23.60 -7.29
CA ARG A 721 5.65 23.75 -5.84
C ARG A 721 6.47 22.66 -5.13
N VAL A 722 7.79 22.78 -5.22
CA VAL A 722 8.73 21.88 -4.56
C VAL A 722 9.37 22.57 -3.37
N SER A 723 9.29 21.97 -2.19
CA SER A 723 9.93 22.45 -0.97
C SER A 723 10.94 21.42 -0.47
N VAL A 724 12.17 21.87 -0.19
CA VAL A 724 13.24 21.06 0.42
C VAL A 724 13.76 21.79 1.66
N HIS A 725 13.49 21.23 2.83
CA HIS A 725 13.81 21.84 4.12
C HIS A 725 14.65 20.91 5.00
N ASP A 726 15.50 21.49 5.84
CA ASP A 726 16.24 20.80 6.90
C ASP A 726 17.13 19.64 6.42
N VAL A 727 17.96 19.89 5.40
CA VAL A 727 18.86 18.88 4.86
C VAL A 727 20.27 18.99 5.43
N LEU A 728 20.78 17.91 5.99
CA LEU A 728 22.20 17.73 6.31
C LEU A 728 22.90 17.17 5.05
N GLY A 729 23.77 17.94 4.40
CA GLY A 729 24.54 17.54 3.22
C GLY A 729 24.26 18.42 1.99
N CYS A 730 23.81 17.84 0.88
CA CYS A 730 23.41 18.58 -0.33
C CYS A 730 21.90 18.78 -0.38
N GLY A 731 21.42 19.87 -0.96
CA GLY A 731 19.99 19.99 -1.29
C GLY A 731 19.62 19.11 -2.50
N LEU A 732 19.25 19.73 -3.62
CA LEU A 732 18.82 19.04 -4.83
C LEU A 732 19.96 18.85 -5.83
N ILE A 733 20.09 17.64 -6.39
CA ILE A 733 21.10 17.30 -7.39
C ILE A 733 20.44 16.97 -8.73
N VAL A 734 20.77 17.73 -9.77
CA VAL A 734 20.40 17.42 -11.16
C VAL A 734 21.57 16.74 -11.86
N ARG A 735 21.39 15.46 -12.23
CA ARG A 735 22.42 14.63 -12.86
C ARG A 735 22.58 14.94 -14.35
N PRO A 736 23.64 14.44 -15.01
CA PRO A 736 23.88 14.71 -16.41
C PRO A 736 22.75 14.26 -17.34
N ASN A 737 22.52 15.02 -18.42
CA ASN A 737 21.52 14.75 -19.46
C ASN A 737 20.06 14.76 -18.97
N VAL A 738 19.78 15.45 -17.87
CA VAL A 738 18.43 15.67 -17.36
C VAL A 738 17.90 17.02 -17.86
N SER A 739 16.63 17.05 -18.29
CA SER A 739 15.90 18.29 -18.53
C SER A 739 14.89 18.49 -17.40
N ALA A 740 15.10 19.47 -16.54
CA ALA A 740 14.23 19.74 -15.40
C ALA A 740 13.66 21.16 -15.47
N ALA A 741 12.34 21.29 -15.30
CA ALA A 741 11.65 22.58 -15.21
C ALA A 741 10.94 22.69 -13.85
N PHE A 742 11.24 23.74 -13.10
CA PHE A 742 10.64 24.06 -11.81
C PHE A 742 9.84 25.34 -11.96
N SER A 743 8.54 25.29 -11.67
CA SER A 743 7.70 26.49 -11.72
C SER A 743 7.64 27.26 -10.40
N ASP A 744 7.90 26.56 -9.28
CA ASP A 744 7.94 27.08 -7.92
C ASP A 744 8.87 26.17 -7.09
N LEU A 745 9.97 26.71 -6.56
CA LEU A 745 11.01 25.97 -5.81
C LEU A 745 11.47 26.70 -4.55
N SER A 746 11.30 26.08 -3.38
CA SER A 746 11.87 26.53 -2.10
C SER A 746 12.92 25.53 -1.59
N ILE A 747 14.12 26.01 -1.27
CA ILE A 747 15.17 25.22 -0.61
C ILE A 747 15.67 25.99 0.61
N SER A 748 15.60 25.40 1.80
CA SER A 748 15.99 26.10 3.03
C SER A 748 16.74 25.23 4.05
N ASN A 749 17.63 25.87 4.82
CA ASN A 749 18.43 25.27 5.90
C ASN A 749 19.22 24.02 5.45
N VAL A 750 19.95 24.13 4.32
CA VAL A 750 20.86 23.08 3.84
C VAL A 750 22.22 23.23 4.53
N ARG A 751 22.57 22.29 5.40
CA ARG A 751 23.83 22.31 6.16
C ARG A 751 24.85 21.42 5.48
N ALA A 752 25.89 21.99 4.88
CA ALA A 752 26.94 21.24 4.21
C ALA A 752 27.72 20.35 5.21
N VAL A 753 27.36 19.06 5.29
CA VAL A 753 28.06 18.05 6.11
C VAL A 753 28.48 16.90 5.20
N GLY A 754 29.79 16.71 5.02
CA GLY A 754 30.37 15.50 4.41
C GLY A 754 30.16 15.29 2.90
N CYS A 755 29.17 15.94 2.29
CA CYS A 755 28.93 15.85 0.86
C CYS A 755 29.93 16.67 0.04
N ARG A 756 30.54 16.03 -0.96
CA ARG A 756 31.26 16.71 -2.04
C ARG A 756 30.66 16.23 -3.37
N PRO A 757 30.14 17.14 -4.19
CA PRO A 757 30.08 18.60 -4.03
C PRO A 757 29.02 19.08 -3.01
N ASP A 758 29.34 20.09 -2.20
CA ASP A 758 28.37 20.83 -1.37
C ASP A 758 27.51 21.82 -2.20
N GLY A 759 26.27 22.03 -1.77
CA GLY A 759 25.38 23.06 -2.30
C GLY A 759 23.89 22.75 -2.15
N SER A 760 23.05 23.79 -2.20
CA SER A 760 21.58 23.66 -2.08
C SER A 760 20.94 23.20 -3.40
N LEU A 761 21.40 23.68 -4.54
CA LEU A 761 21.02 23.22 -5.89
C LEU A 761 22.29 22.93 -6.70
N ILE A 762 22.47 21.69 -7.15
CA ILE A 762 23.69 21.24 -7.82
C ILE A 762 23.36 20.80 -9.24
N LEU A 763 23.97 21.46 -10.22
CA LEU A 763 23.75 21.22 -11.64
C LEU A 763 24.97 20.50 -12.25
N SER A 764 24.74 19.32 -12.81
CA SER A 764 25.78 18.48 -13.41
C SER A 764 25.93 18.71 -14.92
N LYS A 765 26.98 18.14 -15.52
CA LYS A 765 27.30 18.27 -16.95
C LYS A 765 26.09 18.02 -17.88
N ALA A 766 25.91 18.84 -18.92
CA ALA A 766 24.89 18.62 -19.97
C ALA A 766 23.44 18.44 -19.46
N SER A 767 23.09 18.98 -18.29
CA SER A 767 21.69 19.12 -17.87
C SER A 767 21.10 20.44 -18.38
N THR A 768 19.80 20.47 -18.67
CA THR A 768 19.03 21.70 -18.90
C THR A 768 18.11 21.93 -17.72
N VAL A 769 18.25 23.06 -17.03
CA VAL A 769 17.44 23.37 -15.85
C VAL A 769 16.80 24.74 -15.98
N ASP A 770 15.48 24.78 -15.97
CA ASP A 770 14.68 25.99 -15.94
C ASP A 770 14.03 26.12 -14.55
N VAL A 771 14.27 27.21 -13.83
CA VAL A 771 13.64 27.48 -12.53
C VAL A 771 12.98 28.87 -12.59
N SER A 772 11.66 28.92 -12.47
CA SER A 772 10.92 30.14 -12.19
C SER A 772 10.43 30.15 -10.74
N GLU A 773 10.25 31.34 -10.16
CA GLU A 773 9.66 31.56 -8.83
C GLU A 773 10.32 30.71 -7.74
N PHE A 774 11.50 31.14 -7.26
CA PHE A 774 12.26 30.32 -6.32
C PHE A 774 12.81 31.09 -5.12
N GLU A 775 13.03 30.36 -4.02
CA GLU A 775 13.71 30.86 -2.82
C GLU A 775 14.76 29.84 -2.35
N ILE A 776 16.02 30.27 -2.22
CA ILE A 776 17.09 29.45 -1.63
C ILE A 776 17.70 30.18 -0.42
N VAL A 777 17.49 29.65 0.79
CA VAL A 777 17.80 30.34 2.05
C VAL A 777 18.64 29.50 3.00
N GLY A 778 19.65 30.11 3.62
CA GLY A 778 20.25 29.54 4.84
C GLY A 778 21.16 28.33 4.61
N GLY A 779 21.91 28.30 3.50
CA GLY A 779 22.83 27.22 3.14
C GLY A 779 24.25 27.40 3.69
N GLY A 780 24.84 26.34 4.26
CA GLY A 780 26.24 26.33 4.71
C GLY A 780 27.29 26.28 3.59
N GLY A 781 26.86 26.14 2.33
CA GLY A 781 27.69 26.12 1.13
C GLY A 781 27.09 27.00 0.02
N PRO A 782 27.42 26.77 -1.26
CA PRO A 782 26.80 27.48 -2.36
C PRO A 782 25.30 27.22 -2.47
N ALA A 783 24.48 28.25 -2.66
CA ALA A 783 23.06 28.05 -2.94
C ALA A 783 22.85 27.36 -4.29
N VAL A 784 23.53 27.83 -5.35
CA VAL A 784 23.55 27.16 -6.66
C VAL A 784 24.98 26.82 -7.03
N ARG A 785 25.26 25.56 -7.36
CA ARG A 785 26.56 25.10 -7.87
C ARG A 785 26.44 24.52 -9.26
N ILE A 786 27.31 24.95 -10.16
CA ILE A 786 27.32 24.57 -11.57
C ILE A 786 28.62 23.85 -11.92
N GLY A 787 28.56 22.57 -12.32
CA GLY A 787 29.72 21.82 -12.82
C GLY A 787 30.44 20.96 -11.77
N ALA A 788 29.70 20.19 -10.97
CA ALA A 788 30.15 19.81 -9.63
C ALA A 788 30.86 18.44 -9.47
N THR A 789 30.96 17.59 -10.49
CA THR A 789 31.23 16.14 -10.25
C THR A 789 32.32 15.45 -11.08
N SER A 790 33.01 16.10 -12.04
CA SER A 790 34.23 15.52 -12.64
C SER A 790 35.07 16.57 -13.38
N ILE A 791 36.39 16.36 -13.41
CA ILE A 791 37.39 17.26 -14.02
C ILE A 791 37.29 17.28 -15.57
N ASP A 792 36.38 16.52 -16.18
CA ASP A 792 36.27 16.35 -17.65
C ASP A 792 34.93 16.93 -18.19
N LEU A 793 34.73 18.23 -17.95
CA LEU A 793 33.58 18.99 -18.43
C LEU A 793 33.78 19.41 -19.90
N GLN A 794 33.48 18.51 -20.84
CA GLN A 794 33.42 18.88 -22.27
C GLN A 794 32.16 19.68 -22.65
N GLU A 795 31.12 19.69 -21.80
CA GLU A 795 29.84 20.37 -22.08
C GLU A 795 29.27 20.97 -20.79
N ALA A 796 29.11 22.30 -20.75
CA ALA A 796 28.52 22.99 -19.61
C ALA A 796 27.00 22.67 -19.52
N PRO A 797 26.40 22.60 -18.32
CA PRO A 797 24.94 22.62 -18.19
C PRO A 797 24.36 23.91 -18.77
N VAL A 798 23.08 23.86 -19.14
CA VAL A 798 22.26 25.04 -19.42
C VAL A 798 21.36 25.27 -18.21
N ALA A 799 21.38 26.48 -17.66
CA ALA A 799 20.57 26.80 -16.50
C ALA A 799 19.97 28.20 -16.63
N HIS A 800 18.65 28.29 -16.47
CA HIS A 800 17.87 29.51 -16.47
C HIS A 800 17.20 29.64 -15.11
N LEU A 801 17.52 30.72 -14.39
CA LEU A 801 16.87 31.04 -13.13
C LEU A 801 16.15 32.37 -13.31
N SER A 802 14.86 32.42 -12.99
CA SER A 802 14.06 33.64 -13.08
C SER A 802 13.14 33.85 -11.89
N ASP A 803 12.95 35.12 -11.51
CA ASP A 803 11.96 35.55 -10.52
C ASP A 803 12.15 34.92 -9.14
N GLY A 804 13.38 34.89 -8.65
CA GLY A 804 13.70 34.24 -7.37
C GLY A 804 14.67 35.00 -6.49
N SER A 805 14.92 34.46 -5.30
CA SER A 805 15.89 35.02 -4.36
C SER A 805 16.81 33.96 -3.75
N ILE A 806 18.06 34.35 -3.57
CA ILE A 806 19.12 33.55 -2.94
C ILE A 806 19.68 34.39 -1.80
N ARG A 807 19.53 33.93 -0.56
CA ARG A 807 19.96 34.70 0.61
C ARG A 807 20.44 33.88 1.78
N ASP A 808 21.25 34.50 2.63
CA ASP A 808 21.78 33.88 3.84
C ASP A 808 22.60 32.59 3.56
N ASN A 809 23.33 32.55 2.43
CA ASN A 809 24.22 31.43 2.06
C ASN A 809 25.70 31.84 2.10
N ALA A 810 26.60 30.87 2.29
CA ALA A 810 28.05 31.13 2.20
C ALA A 810 28.45 31.65 0.80
N ILE A 811 27.89 31.06 -0.26
CA ILE A 811 28.06 31.55 -1.63
C ILE A 811 26.68 31.56 -2.31
N GLY A 812 26.30 32.63 -3.00
CA GLY A 812 25.06 32.64 -3.77
C GLY A 812 25.13 31.65 -4.95
N ILE A 813 26.00 31.92 -5.92
CA ILE A 813 26.18 31.07 -7.11
C ILE A 813 27.67 30.71 -7.26
N ALA A 814 28.01 29.43 -7.28
CA ALA A 814 29.36 28.93 -7.57
C ALA A 814 29.42 28.26 -8.94
N VAL A 815 30.24 28.79 -9.85
CA VAL A 815 30.39 28.26 -11.22
C VAL A 815 31.76 27.60 -11.36
N ALA A 816 31.79 26.28 -11.47
CA ALA A 816 33.02 25.50 -11.67
C ALA A 816 33.28 25.12 -13.13
N SER A 817 32.32 25.31 -14.04
CA SER A 817 32.46 25.00 -15.46
C SER A 817 33.07 26.19 -16.23
N PRO A 818 34.26 26.05 -16.85
CA PRO A 818 34.80 27.07 -17.74
C PRO A 818 33.83 27.37 -18.88
N GLY A 819 33.70 28.64 -19.26
CA GLY A 819 32.86 29.08 -20.37
C GLY A 819 31.35 29.13 -20.09
N PHE A 820 30.90 28.89 -18.86
CA PHE A 820 29.48 29.04 -18.53
C PHE A 820 29.05 30.53 -18.50
N GLU A 821 28.06 30.87 -19.32
CA GLU A 821 27.47 32.21 -19.40
C GLU A 821 26.53 32.46 -18.22
N LEU A 822 26.81 33.52 -17.45
CA LEU A 822 26.14 33.79 -16.18
C LEU A 822 24.95 34.74 -16.32
N GLU A 823 24.83 35.44 -17.46
CA GLU A 823 23.68 36.31 -17.74
C GLU A 823 22.33 35.59 -17.64
N PRO A 824 22.14 34.38 -18.22
CA PRO A 824 20.85 33.66 -18.15
C PRO A 824 20.44 33.22 -16.73
N LEU A 825 21.39 33.13 -15.79
CA LEU A 825 21.12 32.75 -14.39
C LEU A 825 20.66 33.90 -13.50
N LEU A 826 20.89 35.14 -13.92
CA LEU A 826 20.72 36.31 -13.06
C LEU A 826 19.48 37.13 -13.45
N LEU A 827 18.63 36.60 -14.33
CA LEU A 827 17.41 37.25 -14.81
C LEU A 827 16.41 37.39 -13.67
N ARG A 828 16.25 38.59 -13.10
CA ARG A 828 15.35 38.90 -11.98
C ARG A 828 15.63 38.01 -10.75
N VAL A 829 16.90 37.69 -10.53
CA VAL A 829 17.35 36.93 -9.34
C VAL A 829 17.99 37.88 -8.33
N LYS A 830 17.46 37.88 -7.11
CA LYS A 830 17.99 38.66 -6.00
C LYS A 830 19.04 37.87 -5.23
N LEU A 831 20.29 38.33 -5.23
CA LEU A 831 21.33 37.84 -4.33
C LEU A 831 21.45 38.81 -3.14
N ALA A 832 21.04 38.38 -1.94
CA ALA A 832 21.07 39.23 -0.75
C ALA A 832 21.70 38.50 0.43
N ASP A 833 22.45 39.20 1.28
CA ASP A 833 22.93 38.65 2.56
C ASP A 833 23.72 37.31 2.43
N ASN A 834 24.40 37.10 1.30
CA ASN A 834 25.33 35.97 1.10
C ASN A 834 26.75 36.43 1.43
N ASP A 835 27.61 35.57 2.00
CA ASP A 835 29.01 35.96 2.29
C ASP A 835 29.77 36.34 1.00
N LYS A 836 29.47 35.62 -0.10
CA LYS A 836 29.89 35.95 -1.47
C LYS A 836 28.73 35.78 -2.44
N ALA A 837 28.42 36.80 -3.25
CA ALA A 837 27.30 36.73 -4.19
C ALA A 837 27.53 35.67 -5.29
N VAL A 838 28.69 35.73 -5.95
CA VAL A 838 29.07 34.78 -7.02
C VAL A 838 30.53 34.37 -6.86
N ASP A 839 30.82 33.08 -6.98
CA ASP A 839 32.17 32.52 -7.00
C ASP A 839 32.49 31.88 -8.35
N ARG A 840 33.62 32.26 -8.94
CA ARG A 840 34.11 31.79 -10.24
C ARG A 840 35.62 31.55 -10.13
N PRO A 841 36.14 30.44 -10.68
CA PRO A 841 37.58 30.24 -10.79
C PRO A 841 38.14 31.39 -11.64
N THR A 842 39.17 32.04 -11.14
CA THR A 842 39.92 33.01 -11.93
C THR A 842 40.63 32.27 -13.05
N GLU A 843 40.75 32.83 -14.26
CA GLU A 843 41.43 32.15 -15.41
C GLU A 843 42.89 31.72 -15.12
N SER A 844 43.46 32.13 -13.98
CA SER A 844 44.78 31.73 -13.48
C SER A 844 44.80 30.52 -12.53
N GLU A 845 43.63 30.02 -12.09
CA GLU A 845 43.43 28.82 -11.26
C GLU A 845 42.85 27.66 -12.08
#